data_AF-A0A8C3VHV3-F1
#
_entry.id   AF-A0A8C3VHV3-F1
#
_cell.length_a   1.000
_cell.length_b   1.000
_cell.length_c   1.000
_cell.angle_alpha   90.00
_cell.angle_beta   90.00
_cell.angle_gamma   90.00
#
_symmetry.space_group_name_H-M   'P 1'
#
loop_
_entity.id
_entity.type
_entity.pdbx_description
1 polymer ?
#
loop_
_entity_poly.entity_id
_entity_poly.type
_entity_poly.pdbx_seq_one_letter_code
_entity_poly.pdbx_strand_id
1 'polypeptide(L)'
;MVLLRKLPGMPGWPAALGLRLPQKFLFLLFLSGLLTLCFGALFLLPDSSRFKRLFLPRRATASASSSSSASSSSASSSSTRDTELPRSPPAAAEPRHASPAAPRRPREKLRTAARMAGPNRTAPGPRQQPQGGESRAQPAGSEPPARDTRAPFRFDYERFRRSLRHPVRGGRRGEDPETRARRMKIKEMMKFAWDNYRQYALGKNELRPLSRNGHIGNMFGGLRGATVIDALDTLYIMELQEEFQEAKQWVEQSFDLNVNGEASLFEVNIRYIGGLLSTYYLTGEEVFKNKALQLGEKLLPAFNTPTGIPRGVINLGSWSWGWASAGSSILAEFGTLHLEFLHLSELSGNPVFAEKVMNIRRVLSRVEKPQGLYPNFLSPVTGSWVQHHVSIGGLGDSFYEYLIKSWLMSDKKDSEAKKMYDDALEAIEKHLVKKSAGGLTYIAEWRGGILDHKMGHLACFSGGMIALGAQHGPQDSRQRHMELAAEITSTCHESYTRSDTKLGPEAFRFDAGSEATATRLSERYYILRPEVVESYMYLWRLTHHPKYRLWGWEVVQALEKHCRVESGFSGIRDVYSTTPTHDNMQQSFFLAETLKYLYLLFCEDDVLSLEDWVFNTEAHPLPINHTDFRAAEQP
;
A
#
# COMPACT_ATOMS: atom_id res chain seq x y z
N MET A 1 -41.82 -11.20 49.50
CA MET A 1 -41.67 -11.46 50.95
C MET A 1 -40.60 -12.53 51.10
N VAL A 2 -39.55 -12.31 51.91
CA VAL A 2 -38.40 -13.25 52.14
C VAL A 2 -37.52 -13.52 50.89
N LEU A 3 -36.19 -13.63 50.94
CA LEU A 3 -35.16 -12.94 51.74
C LEU A 3 -33.78 -13.12 51.04
N LEU A 4 -32.91 -12.10 51.00
CA LEU A 4 -31.49 -12.28 50.64
C LEU A 4 -30.65 -12.69 51.86
N ARG A 5 -29.60 -13.49 51.66
CA ARG A 5 -28.46 -13.62 52.57
C ARG A 5 -27.26 -12.80 52.06
N LYS A 6 -26.35 -12.44 52.98
CA LYS A 6 -25.30 -11.42 52.81
C LYS A 6 -23.90 -12.03 52.58
N LEU A 7 -23.12 -11.40 51.68
CA LEU A 7 -21.74 -10.81 51.82
C LEU A 7 -20.63 -11.61 52.56
N PRO A 8 -19.30 -11.40 52.29
CA PRO A 8 -18.71 -10.08 51.98
C PRO A 8 -17.45 -9.97 51.06
N GLY A 9 -17.15 -8.73 50.63
CA GLY A 9 -15.86 -8.08 50.95
C GLY A 9 -14.74 -7.99 49.90
N MET A 10 -14.55 -6.78 49.34
CA MET A 10 -13.24 -6.07 49.17
C MET A 10 -13.52 -4.58 48.81
N PRO A 11 -12.60 -3.62 49.07
CA PRO A 11 -12.97 -2.19 49.18
C PRO A 11 -12.44 -1.28 48.04
N GLY A 12 -12.98 -0.05 48.00
CA GLY A 12 -12.16 1.14 47.71
C GLY A 12 -12.43 1.93 46.43
N TRP A 13 -13.51 2.73 46.39
CA TRP A 13 -13.56 3.97 45.60
C TRP A 13 -14.31 5.08 46.38
N PRO A 14 -13.76 6.31 46.47
CA PRO A 14 -14.35 7.38 47.30
C PRO A 14 -15.54 8.06 46.61
N ALA A 15 -16.68 8.14 47.30
CA ALA A 15 -17.87 8.81 46.81
C ALA A 15 -17.77 10.34 46.95
N ALA A 16 -17.23 11.01 45.93
CA ALA A 16 -16.97 12.46 45.93
C ALA A 16 -17.90 13.27 45.00
N LEU A 17 -19.21 13.27 45.29
CA LEU A 17 -20.18 14.37 45.03
C LEU A 17 -21.60 13.93 45.42
N GLY A 18 -22.04 14.33 46.62
CA GLY A 18 -23.29 13.90 47.27
C GLY A 18 -24.58 14.50 46.72
N LEU A 19 -24.71 14.64 45.40
CA LEU A 19 -25.90 15.20 44.74
C LEU A 19 -26.98 14.13 44.55
N ARG A 20 -28.24 14.45 44.87
CA ARG A 20 -29.41 13.58 44.63
C ARG A 20 -29.69 13.47 43.13
N LEU A 21 -30.40 12.41 42.72
CA LEU A 21 -30.61 12.09 41.30
C LEU A 21 -31.14 13.27 40.45
N PRO A 22 -32.10 14.09 40.90
CA PRO A 22 -32.56 15.27 40.12
C PRO A 22 -31.47 16.34 39.94
N GLN A 23 -30.60 16.52 40.94
CA GLN A 23 -29.51 17.50 40.89
C GLN A 23 -28.41 17.06 39.92
N LYS A 24 -28.16 15.75 39.80
CA LYS A 24 -27.27 15.20 38.76
C LYS A 24 -27.83 15.45 37.35
N PHE A 25 -29.13 15.31 37.17
CA PHE A 25 -29.80 15.60 35.89
C PHE A 25 -29.73 17.10 35.54
N LEU A 26 -29.95 17.98 36.52
CA LEU A 26 -29.82 19.43 36.34
C LEU A 26 -28.38 19.85 36.02
N PHE A 27 -27.38 19.23 36.66
CA PHE A 27 -25.97 19.46 36.38
C PHE A 27 -25.57 19.00 34.97
N LEU A 28 -26.08 17.85 34.50
CA LEU A 28 -25.86 17.37 33.14
C LEU A 28 -26.52 18.28 32.09
N LEU A 29 -27.74 18.78 32.35
CA LEU A 29 -28.40 19.77 31.49
C LEU A 29 -27.61 21.09 31.44
N PHE A 30 -27.11 21.58 32.57
CA PHE A 30 -26.26 22.77 32.62
C PHE A 30 -24.95 22.57 31.86
N LEU A 31 -24.27 21.44 32.04
CA LEU A 31 -23.03 21.10 31.33
C LEU A 31 -23.26 20.94 29.83
N SER A 32 -24.37 20.32 29.42
CA SER A 32 -24.80 20.24 28.02
C SER A 32 -25.04 21.63 27.43
N GLY A 33 -25.77 22.50 28.13
CA GLY A 33 -26.00 23.89 27.70
C GLY A 33 -24.69 24.68 27.56
N LEU A 34 -23.76 24.54 28.51
CA LEU A 34 -22.45 25.19 28.47
C LEU A 34 -21.62 24.70 27.27
N LEU A 35 -21.57 23.39 27.03
CA LEU A 35 -20.92 22.82 25.85
C LEU A 35 -21.53 23.33 24.54
N THR A 36 -22.87 23.35 24.44
CA THR A 36 -23.56 23.89 23.26
C THR A 36 -23.26 25.36 23.05
N LEU A 37 -23.13 26.17 24.12
CA LEU A 37 -22.74 27.58 24.02
C LEU A 37 -21.29 27.74 23.52
N CYS A 38 -20.36 26.95 24.08
CA CYS A 38 -18.94 26.98 23.68
C CYS A 38 -18.71 26.52 22.23
N PHE A 39 -19.45 25.51 21.75
CA PHE A 39 -19.37 25.07 20.35
C PHE A 39 -20.16 25.98 19.40
N GLY A 40 -21.27 26.59 19.82
CA GLY A 40 -22.00 27.59 19.03
C GLY A 40 -21.15 28.84 18.77
N ALA A 41 -20.36 29.27 19.75
CA ALA A 41 -19.42 30.39 19.62
C ALA A 41 -18.28 30.13 18.59
N LEU A 42 -17.97 28.86 18.28
CA LEU A 42 -16.98 28.48 17.26
C LEU A 42 -17.54 28.53 15.83
N PHE A 43 -18.86 28.52 15.64
CA PHE A 43 -19.51 28.52 14.31
C PHE A 43 -20.12 29.88 13.90
N LEU A 44 -20.17 30.87 14.79
CA LEU A 44 -20.83 32.17 14.56
C LEU A 44 -19.87 33.37 14.53
N LEU A 45 -18.55 33.15 14.50
CA LEU A 45 -17.56 34.21 14.31
C LEU A 45 -17.16 34.32 12.83
N PRO A 46 -17.36 35.49 12.17
CA PRO A 46 -16.88 35.71 10.81
C PRO A 46 -15.35 35.81 10.76
N ASP A 47 -14.82 35.60 9.56
CA ASP A 47 -13.39 35.46 9.27
C ASP A 47 -12.54 36.61 9.85
N SER A 48 -11.50 36.28 10.64
CA SER A 48 -10.53 37.28 11.08
C SER A 48 -9.11 36.71 11.23
N SER A 49 -8.18 37.29 10.47
CA SER A 49 -6.80 36.84 10.27
C SER A 49 -5.85 37.03 11.48
N ARG A 50 -6.38 37.15 12.70
CA ARG A 50 -5.61 37.51 13.91
C ARG A 50 -4.96 36.34 14.65
N PHE A 51 -5.45 35.11 14.49
CA PHE A 51 -4.95 33.95 15.26
C PHE A 51 -3.53 33.48 14.88
N LYS A 52 -3.02 33.83 13.69
CA LYS A 52 -1.68 33.45 13.21
C LYS A 52 -0.50 34.11 13.95
N ARG A 53 -0.73 34.81 15.07
CA ARG A 53 0.29 35.59 15.80
C ARG A 53 0.63 35.08 17.22
N LEU A 54 0.12 33.91 17.64
CA LEU A 54 0.42 33.32 18.96
C LEU A 54 1.57 32.31 19.00
N PHE A 55 2.02 31.77 17.85
CA PHE A 55 2.93 30.62 17.79
C PHE A 55 4.27 30.88 17.06
N LEU A 56 4.78 32.12 17.11
CA LEU A 56 6.13 32.46 16.64
C LEU A 56 6.88 33.29 17.69
N PRO A 57 8.17 33.03 17.94
CA PRO A 57 8.93 33.71 18.98
C PRO A 57 9.21 35.18 18.62
N ARG A 58 9.12 36.06 19.63
CA ARG A 58 9.47 37.49 19.51
C ARG A 58 10.95 37.66 19.12
N ARG A 59 11.22 38.50 18.12
CA ARG A 59 12.49 39.22 17.98
C ARG A 59 12.26 40.70 18.31
N ALA A 60 13.30 41.40 18.76
CA ALA A 60 13.18 42.71 19.41
C ALA A 60 12.71 43.84 18.46
N THR A 61 12.03 44.83 19.02
CA THR A 61 11.49 46.02 18.35
C THR A 61 12.48 47.19 18.39
N ALA A 62 12.56 47.94 17.29
CA ALA A 62 12.98 49.34 17.27
C ALA A 62 12.08 50.15 16.32
N SER A 63 11.56 51.28 16.81
CA SER A 63 10.85 52.36 16.09
C SER A 63 11.82 53.27 15.33
N ALA A 64 11.48 54.13 14.35
CA ALA A 64 10.34 54.36 13.45
C ALA A 64 10.87 55.29 12.29
N SER A 65 10.16 55.98 11.39
CA SER A 65 8.74 56.27 11.06
C SER A 65 8.62 56.44 9.52
N SER A 66 7.68 57.11 8.82
CA SER A 66 6.47 57.93 9.07
C SER A 66 5.65 58.01 7.73
N SER A 67 4.69 58.94 7.58
CA SER A 67 4.33 59.67 6.33
C SER A 67 4.55 58.97 4.96
N SER A 68 3.51 58.48 4.27
CA SER A 68 2.62 59.23 3.33
C SER A 68 3.34 59.82 2.09
N SER A 69 2.83 59.78 0.86
CA SER A 69 1.44 59.53 0.38
C SER A 69 1.44 58.81 -0.99
N ALA A 70 0.25 58.55 -1.56
CA ALA A 70 0.11 57.89 -2.87
C ALA A 70 0.14 58.88 -4.05
N SER A 71 0.59 58.44 -5.25
CA SER A 71 -0.27 58.27 -6.45
C SER A 71 0.47 58.32 -7.81
N SER A 72 -0.07 57.57 -8.79
CA SER A 72 -0.06 57.85 -10.25
C SER A 72 1.21 57.68 -11.10
N SER A 73 0.97 57.41 -12.40
CA SER A 73 1.87 57.31 -13.57
C SER A 73 3.06 56.33 -13.49
N SER A 74 3.28 55.36 -14.39
CA SER A 74 2.97 55.13 -15.82
C SER A 74 3.88 55.86 -16.82
N ALA A 75 4.47 55.09 -17.75
CA ALA A 75 5.29 55.51 -18.90
C ALA A 75 6.66 56.17 -18.54
N SER A 76 7.73 56.01 -19.33
CA SER A 76 8.01 55.02 -20.39
C SER A 76 9.51 55.01 -20.76
N SER A 77 9.89 54.11 -21.67
CA SER A 77 10.97 54.21 -22.67
C SER A 77 11.58 55.61 -22.94
N SER A 78 12.86 55.76 -23.31
CA SER A 78 13.98 54.80 -23.47
C SER A 78 15.22 55.51 -24.03
N SER A 79 16.41 54.97 -23.78
CA SER A 79 17.65 55.25 -24.55
C SER A 79 18.16 56.71 -24.48
N THR A 80 19.34 57.11 -24.97
CA THR A 80 20.30 56.49 -25.91
C THR A 80 21.72 57.04 -25.65
N ARG A 81 22.76 56.25 -25.99
CA ARG A 81 24.07 56.72 -26.52
C ARG A 81 25.01 57.50 -25.56
N ASP A 82 26.33 57.57 -25.78
CA ASP A 82 27.22 56.82 -26.71
C ASP A 82 28.67 56.81 -26.16
N THR A 83 29.47 55.81 -26.56
CA THR A 83 30.97 55.77 -26.47
C THR A 83 31.59 55.87 -25.05
N GLU A 84 32.85 55.47 -24.78
CA GLU A 84 33.95 55.00 -25.64
C GLU A 84 34.82 53.91 -24.93
N LEU A 85 35.64 53.19 -25.69
CA LEU A 85 36.68 52.25 -25.22
C LEU A 85 37.99 53.01 -24.92
N PRO A 86 38.92 52.56 -24.03
CA PRO A 86 39.75 51.38 -24.36
C PRO A 86 40.49 50.59 -23.23
N ARG A 87 41.09 49.45 -23.66
CA ARG A 87 42.32 48.77 -23.13
C ARG A 87 42.33 48.06 -21.76
N SER A 88 42.41 46.72 -21.85
CA SER A 88 43.13 45.79 -20.93
C SER A 88 44.67 45.90 -21.11
N PRO A 89 45.59 45.10 -20.49
CA PRO A 89 45.48 43.84 -19.69
C PRO A 89 46.36 43.92 -18.38
N PRO A 90 47.01 42.87 -17.78
CA PRO A 90 46.95 41.40 -17.93
C PRO A 90 46.95 40.55 -16.60
N ALA A 91 46.94 39.21 -16.76
CA ALA A 91 47.66 38.15 -15.99
C ALA A 91 47.67 38.15 -14.42
N ALA A 92 47.17 37.13 -13.70
CA ALA A 92 47.65 35.72 -13.49
C ALA A 92 48.01 35.52 -11.98
N ALA A 93 48.21 34.33 -11.38
CA ALA A 93 48.35 32.94 -11.86
C ALA A 93 47.85 31.89 -10.82
N GLU A 94 47.72 30.60 -11.21
CA GLU A 94 47.73 29.44 -10.28
C GLU A 94 49.18 29.12 -9.84
N PRO A 95 49.43 28.40 -8.71
CA PRO A 95 49.40 26.91 -8.70
C PRO A 95 48.74 26.32 -7.41
N ARG A 96 48.00 25.21 -7.44
CA ARG A 96 48.38 23.78 -7.64
C ARG A 96 49.49 23.24 -6.72
N HIS A 97 49.15 22.36 -5.75
CA HIS A 97 49.40 20.90 -5.85
C HIS A 97 49.14 20.11 -4.53
N ALA A 98 48.93 18.79 -4.71
CA ALA A 98 49.26 17.67 -3.80
C ALA A 98 48.51 17.47 -2.45
N SER A 99 47.61 16.48 -2.46
CA SER A 99 47.42 15.49 -1.38
C SER A 99 48.65 14.54 -1.29
N PRO A 100 48.77 13.54 -0.35
CA PRO A 100 47.77 13.00 0.59
C PRO A 100 48.31 12.67 2.02
N ALA A 101 47.44 12.17 2.92
CA ALA A 101 47.73 11.01 3.81
C ALA A 101 46.53 10.64 4.74
N ALA A 102 46.39 9.34 4.98
CA ALA A 102 45.72 8.74 6.15
C ALA A 102 46.70 7.67 6.72
N PRO A 103 46.35 6.78 7.68
CA PRO A 103 45.29 6.79 8.69
C PRO A 103 45.86 6.64 10.13
N ARG A 104 45.04 6.65 11.19
CA ARG A 104 45.38 6.01 12.48
C ARG A 104 44.19 5.31 13.15
N ARG A 105 44.46 4.09 13.64
CA ARG A 105 43.64 3.28 14.58
C ARG A 105 44.53 2.90 15.80
N PRO A 106 44.01 2.27 16.87
CA PRO A 106 44.54 2.45 18.24
C PRO A 106 45.70 1.52 18.63
N ARG A 107 46.20 1.66 19.87
CA ARG A 107 47.17 0.75 20.51
C ARG A 107 46.87 0.56 22.00
N GLU A 108 47.25 -0.59 22.56
CA GLU A 108 46.81 -1.05 23.90
C GLU A 108 47.72 -0.60 25.07
N LYS A 109 47.39 -1.03 26.30
CA LYS A 109 48.40 -1.57 27.25
C LYS A 109 47.82 -2.56 28.28
N LEU A 110 48.65 -3.53 28.66
CA LEU A 110 48.49 -4.57 29.71
C LEU A 110 48.72 -3.96 31.14
N ARG A 111 48.73 -4.62 32.33
CA ARG A 111 48.91 -6.01 32.87
C ARG A 111 48.53 -5.98 34.40
N THR A 112 48.46 -6.98 35.31
CA THR A 112 48.76 -8.45 35.40
C THR A 112 47.98 -9.15 36.55
N ALA A 113 47.72 -10.46 36.41
CA ALA A 113 47.62 -11.59 37.38
C ALA A 113 47.35 -11.48 38.92
N ALA A 114 46.58 -12.46 39.43
CA ALA A 114 46.74 -13.17 40.72
C ALA A 114 46.27 -14.65 40.60
N ARG A 115 46.64 -15.58 41.51
CA ARG A 115 46.55 -17.06 41.29
C ARG A 115 46.63 -17.92 42.57
N MET A 116 45.72 -18.90 42.76
CA MET A 116 45.81 -20.16 43.58
C MET A 116 44.60 -21.07 43.24
N ALA A 117 44.45 -22.35 43.63
CA ALA A 117 45.32 -23.55 43.73
C ALA A 117 44.41 -24.79 44.07
N GLY A 118 44.80 -26.04 43.76
CA GLY A 118 44.02 -27.29 44.01
C GLY A 118 44.26 -27.93 45.40
N PRO A 119 44.07 -29.27 45.64
CA PRO A 119 44.02 -30.37 44.64
C PRO A 119 43.20 -31.69 44.93
N ASN A 120 43.22 -32.61 43.94
CA ASN A 120 43.37 -34.09 44.03
C ASN A 120 42.26 -35.12 44.47
N ARG A 121 42.09 -36.13 43.58
CA ARG A 121 41.93 -37.61 43.82
C ARG A 121 40.58 -38.12 44.40
N THR A 122 40.16 -39.41 44.29
CA THR A 122 40.71 -40.66 43.69
C THR A 122 39.60 -41.62 43.19
N ALA A 123 39.94 -42.73 42.52
CA ALA A 123 39.07 -43.92 42.29
C ALA A 123 39.64 -45.18 43.01
N PRO A 124 38.84 -46.25 43.25
CA PRO A 124 38.97 -47.48 42.44
C PRO A 124 37.67 -48.33 42.28
N GLY A 125 37.73 -49.43 41.49
CA GLY A 125 36.79 -50.58 41.55
C GLY A 125 37.27 -51.68 42.51
N PRO A 126 36.94 -53.00 42.34
CA PRO A 126 36.30 -53.68 41.19
C PRO A 126 35.32 -54.87 41.52
N ARG A 127 35.01 -55.71 40.51
CA ARG A 127 34.68 -57.17 40.49
C ARG A 127 33.22 -57.72 40.47
N GLN A 128 33.02 -58.54 39.42
CA GLN A 128 32.41 -59.90 39.34
C GLN A 128 30.88 -60.11 39.27
N GLN A 129 30.52 -61.10 38.43
CA GLN A 129 29.18 -61.69 38.22
C GLN A 129 28.91 -62.80 39.24
N PRO A 130 27.65 -63.29 39.35
CA PRO A 130 27.38 -64.62 38.80
C PRO A 130 26.09 -64.72 37.96
N GLN A 131 25.78 -65.93 37.49
CA GLN A 131 24.65 -66.28 36.62
C GLN A 131 23.35 -66.58 37.39
N GLY A 132 22.20 -66.47 36.72
CA GLY A 132 20.87 -66.88 37.20
C GLY A 132 19.81 -66.53 36.14
N GLY A 133 18.70 -67.28 36.05
CA GLY A 133 17.75 -67.14 34.94
C GLY A 133 16.26 -67.26 35.30
N GLU A 134 15.45 -67.06 34.26
CA GLU A 134 14.01 -67.30 34.12
C GLU A 134 12.97 -66.34 34.74
N SER A 135 11.84 -66.27 34.02
CA SER A 135 10.47 -65.88 34.44
C SER A 135 10.06 -64.39 34.61
N ARG A 136 9.77 -63.77 33.45
CA ARG A 136 8.42 -63.28 33.08
C ARG A 136 7.69 -62.27 33.99
N ALA A 137 7.82 -60.98 33.66
CA ALA A 137 6.73 -59.99 33.76
C ALA A 137 6.89 -58.87 32.71
N GLN A 138 5.80 -58.45 32.06
CA GLN A 138 5.72 -57.18 31.33
C GLN A 138 5.10 -56.12 32.24
N PRO A 139 5.38 -54.82 31.99
CA PRO A 139 4.31 -54.03 31.37
C PRO A 139 4.79 -53.02 30.31
N ALA A 140 3.83 -52.55 29.50
CA ALA A 140 3.83 -51.31 28.71
C ALA A 140 5.16 -50.92 28.01
N GLY A 141 5.27 -51.26 26.72
CA GLY A 141 6.29 -50.67 25.85
C GLY A 141 6.04 -49.18 25.64
N SER A 142 7.09 -48.37 25.78
CA SER A 142 7.09 -46.98 25.31
C SER A 142 7.07 -46.96 23.79
N GLU A 143 6.06 -46.33 23.18
CA GLU A 143 6.12 -46.01 21.76
C GLU A 143 7.36 -45.13 21.49
N PRO A 144 8.17 -45.41 20.46
CA PRO A 144 9.19 -44.46 20.03
C PRO A 144 8.48 -43.18 19.54
N PRO A 145 9.01 -41.97 19.82
CA PRO A 145 8.40 -40.75 19.34
C PRO A 145 8.28 -40.82 17.82
N ALA A 146 7.08 -40.57 17.30
CA ALA A 146 6.80 -40.62 15.87
C ALA A 146 7.76 -39.67 15.15
N ARG A 147 8.73 -40.24 14.41
CA ARG A 147 9.56 -39.48 13.50
C ARG A 147 8.62 -38.97 12.41
N ASP A 148 8.44 -37.65 12.33
CA ASP A 148 7.81 -37.07 11.16
C ASP A 148 8.77 -37.27 9.98
N THR A 149 8.54 -38.33 9.20
CA THR A 149 9.37 -38.70 8.04
C THR A 149 8.97 -37.93 6.78
N ARG A 150 8.24 -36.83 6.92
CA ARG A 150 8.09 -35.86 5.84
C ARG A 150 9.37 -35.04 5.73
N ALA A 151 10.03 -35.19 4.59
CA ALA A 151 11.11 -34.30 4.19
C ALA A 151 10.68 -32.83 4.37
N PRO A 152 11.57 -31.95 4.86
CA PRO A 152 11.26 -30.52 4.99
C PRO A 152 10.76 -29.97 3.66
N PHE A 153 9.59 -29.34 3.70
CA PHE A 153 9.00 -28.74 2.51
C PHE A 153 9.96 -27.71 1.90
N ARG A 154 10.16 -27.78 0.58
CA ARG A 154 10.96 -26.82 -0.17
C ARG A 154 10.29 -26.44 -1.48
N PHE A 155 10.13 -25.13 -1.68
CA PHE A 155 9.77 -24.55 -2.97
C PHE A 155 10.94 -24.66 -3.95
N ASP A 156 10.71 -25.20 -5.14
CA ASP A 156 11.70 -25.33 -6.20
C ASP A 156 11.53 -24.20 -7.23
N TYR A 157 12.35 -23.16 -7.09
CA TYR A 157 12.35 -22.00 -7.97
C TYR A 157 12.67 -22.35 -9.43
N GLU A 158 13.54 -23.33 -9.69
CA GLU A 158 13.89 -23.73 -11.06
C GLU A 158 12.75 -24.50 -11.73
N ARG A 159 12.03 -25.35 -10.98
CA ARG A 159 10.81 -26.01 -11.46
C ARG A 159 9.67 -25.02 -11.70
N PHE A 160 9.48 -24.06 -10.80
CA PHE A 160 8.55 -22.94 -10.99
C PHE A 160 8.89 -22.14 -12.28
N ARG A 161 10.13 -21.67 -12.42
CA ARG A 161 10.61 -20.90 -13.57
C ARG A 161 10.45 -21.62 -14.91
N ARG A 162 10.48 -22.96 -14.92
CA ARG A 162 10.25 -23.81 -16.11
C ARG A 162 8.79 -24.14 -16.39
N SER A 163 7.88 -23.82 -15.46
CA SER A 163 6.43 -24.01 -15.63
C SER A 163 5.70 -22.79 -16.20
N LEU A 164 6.34 -21.62 -16.14
CA LEU A 164 5.87 -20.40 -16.79
C LEU A 164 5.73 -20.66 -18.30
N ARG A 165 4.53 -20.41 -18.83
CA ARG A 165 4.18 -20.56 -20.25
C ARG A 165 4.88 -19.49 -21.09
N HIS A 166 5.02 -18.28 -20.54
CA HIS A 166 5.62 -17.12 -21.19
C HIS A 166 6.90 -16.65 -20.46
N PRO A 167 7.94 -16.18 -21.19
CA PRO A 167 9.10 -15.54 -20.56
C PRO A 167 8.70 -14.27 -19.81
N VAL A 168 9.23 -14.04 -18.60
CA VAL A 168 8.94 -12.86 -17.77
C VAL A 168 9.00 -11.52 -18.53
N ARG A 169 10.01 -11.33 -19.39
CA ARG A 169 10.20 -10.13 -20.23
C ARG A 169 9.73 -10.31 -21.69
N GLY A 170 8.88 -11.29 -21.96
CA GLY A 170 8.33 -11.60 -23.28
C GLY A 170 9.36 -12.10 -24.30
N GLY A 171 8.90 -12.32 -25.53
CA GLY A 171 9.74 -12.64 -26.69
C GLY A 171 10.02 -11.39 -27.53
N ARG A 172 11.27 -11.18 -27.94
CA ARG A 172 11.65 -10.07 -28.85
C ARG A 172 11.09 -10.28 -30.26
N ARG A 173 9.85 -9.84 -30.50
CA ARG A 173 9.17 -9.82 -31.80
C ARG A 173 9.30 -8.44 -32.47
N GLY A 174 8.75 -8.30 -33.67
CA GLY A 174 8.85 -7.09 -34.50
C GLY A 174 7.95 -5.95 -34.00
N GLU A 175 8.31 -5.33 -32.88
CA GLU A 175 7.57 -4.21 -32.29
C GLU A 175 7.43 -3.01 -33.24
N ASP A 176 6.26 -2.38 -33.21
CA ASP A 176 6.02 -1.07 -33.83
C ASP A 176 6.99 0.00 -33.24
N PRO A 177 7.70 0.77 -34.09
CA PRO A 177 8.59 1.84 -33.65
C PRO A 177 7.94 2.89 -32.74
N GLU A 178 6.66 3.23 -32.92
CA GLU A 178 5.99 4.21 -32.06
C GLU A 178 5.72 3.64 -30.67
N THR A 179 5.10 2.46 -30.59
CA THR A 179 4.88 1.70 -29.35
C THR A 179 6.19 1.54 -28.56
N ARG A 180 7.28 1.16 -29.25
CA ARG A 180 8.61 1.08 -28.64
C ARG A 180 9.12 2.43 -28.13
N ALA A 181 8.92 3.52 -28.88
CA ALA A 181 9.30 4.87 -28.43
C ALA A 181 8.51 5.32 -27.19
N ARG A 182 7.18 5.08 -27.17
CA ARG A 182 6.31 5.35 -26.02
C ARG A 182 6.76 4.58 -24.78
N ARG A 183 7.04 3.27 -24.92
CA ARG A 183 7.57 2.44 -23.81
C ARG A 183 8.93 2.92 -23.32
N MET A 184 9.84 3.32 -24.21
CA MET A 184 11.14 3.86 -23.84
C MET A 184 11.04 5.21 -23.11
N LYS A 185 10.06 6.05 -23.44
CA LYS A 185 9.77 7.28 -22.68
C LYS A 185 9.33 6.95 -21.24
N ILE A 186 8.50 5.93 -21.04
CA ILE A 186 8.07 5.51 -19.70
C ILE A 186 9.24 4.93 -18.88
N LYS A 187 10.19 4.22 -19.53
CA LYS A 187 11.45 3.82 -18.88
C LYS A 187 12.31 5.03 -18.45
N GLU A 188 12.35 6.09 -19.24
CA GLU A 188 13.02 7.36 -18.87
C GLU A 188 12.34 8.02 -17.67
N MET A 189 11.00 8.06 -17.63
CA MET A 189 10.24 8.58 -16.48
C MET A 189 10.53 7.80 -15.20
N MET A 190 10.57 6.45 -15.28
CA MET A 190 10.93 5.59 -14.15
C MET A 190 12.37 5.85 -13.67
N LYS A 191 13.34 5.92 -14.58
CA LYS A 191 14.73 6.24 -14.22
C LYS A 191 14.83 7.63 -13.57
N PHE A 192 14.14 8.64 -14.10
CA PHE A 192 14.13 9.99 -13.53
C PHE A 192 13.48 10.04 -12.13
N ALA A 193 12.38 9.32 -11.91
CA ALA A 193 11.73 9.21 -10.60
C ALA A 193 12.62 8.48 -9.58
N TRP A 194 13.31 7.42 -10.02
CA TRP A 194 14.24 6.65 -9.19
C TRP A 194 15.52 7.42 -8.86
N ASP A 195 16.20 8.02 -9.84
CA ASP A 195 17.47 8.73 -9.62
C ASP A 195 17.31 9.87 -8.62
N ASN A 196 16.18 10.59 -8.66
CA ASN A 196 15.85 11.63 -7.69
C ASN A 196 15.47 11.07 -6.31
N TYR A 197 14.74 9.94 -6.25
CA TYR A 197 14.49 9.26 -4.98
C TYR A 197 15.81 8.81 -4.33
N ARG A 198 16.70 8.20 -5.12
CA ARG A 198 18.04 7.78 -4.71
C ARG A 198 18.88 8.95 -4.19
N GLN A 199 18.88 10.08 -4.90
CA GLN A 199 19.68 11.27 -4.53
C GLN A 199 19.20 11.95 -3.24
N TYR A 200 17.88 12.02 -3.01
CA TYR A 200 17.30 12.89 -1.98
C TYR A 200 16.53 12.15 -0.85
N ALA A 201 16.21 10.87 -1.04
CA ALA A 201 15.27 10.13 -0.19
C ALA A 201 15.62 8.66 0.07
N LEU A 202 16.77 8.13 -0.41
CA LEU A 202 17.15 6.72 -0.23
C LEU A 202 17.03 6.24 1.23
N GLY A 203 16.29 5.15 1.46
CA GLY A 203 16.01 4.60 2.78
C GLY A 203 15.01 5.41 3.63
N LYS A 204 14.42 6.47 3.07
CA LYS A 204 13.13 7.01 3.50
C LYS A 204 12.02 6.32 2.70
N ASN A 205 10.77 6.50 3.10
CA ASN A 205 9.66 5.73 2.50
C ASN A 205 9.21 6.32 1.17
N GLU A 206 9.29 7.64 1.01
CA GLU A 206 8.87 8.36 -0.21
C GLU A 206 9.78 9.57 -0.45
N LEU A 207 9.67 10.20 -1.62
CA LEU A 207 10.37 11.45 -1.95
C LEU A 207 9.44 12.67 -1.85
N ARG A 208 9.97 13.81 -1.41
CA ARG A 208 9.36 15.13 -1.54
C ARG A 208 10.16 15.95 -2.55
N PRO A 209 9.75 15.96 -3.84
CA PRO A 209 10.63 16.40 -4.92
C PRO A 209 10.89 17.91 -4.93
N LEU A 210 9.93 18.76 -4.53
CA LEU A 210 10.15 20.21 -4.46
C LEU A 210 11.06 20.59 -3.28
N SER A 211 11.02 19.85 -2.16
CA SER A 211 11.89 20.10 -0.99
C SER A 211 13.15 19.24 -0.95
N ARG A 212 13.39 18.42 -1.99
CA ARG A 212 14.57 17.57 -2.18
C ARG A 212 14.98 16.79 -0.92
N ASN A 213 14.00 16.18 -0.27
CA ASN A 213 14.20 15.34 0.91
C ASN A 213 13.17 14.19 0.98
N GLY A 214 13.47 13.14 1.73
CA GLY A 214 12.55 12.00 1.87
C GLY A 214 11.49 12.16 2.94
N HIS A 215 10.28 11.65 2.67
CA HIS A 215 9.21 11.47 3.65
C HIS A 215 9.21 10.06 4.25
N ILE A 216 8.55 9.89 5.40
CA ILE A 216 8.52 8.64 6.17
C ILE A 216 7.09 8.11 6.30
N GLY A 217 6.09 8.99 6.33
CA GLY A 217 4.73 8.64 6.77
C GLY A 217 4.70 8.20 8.24
N ASN A 218 3.48 7.89 8.71
CA ASN A 218 3.29 7.08 9.91
C ASN A 218 2.79 5.65 9.54
N MET A 219 2.34 5.47 8.30
CA MET A 219 1.63 4.30 7.78
C MET A 219 2.43 2.99 7.89
N PHE A 220 3.75 3.08 7.80
CA PHE A 220 4.68 1.95 7.87
C PHE A 220 5.34 1.81 9.25
N GLY A 221 4.89 2.58 10.24
CA GLY A 221 5.45 2.60 11.60
C GLY A 221 6.95 2.91 11.59
N GLY A 222 7.75 1.93 12.00
CA GLY A 222 9.22 2.05 12.02
C GLY A 222 9.93 1.70 10.70
N LEU A 223 9.23 1.07 9.74
CA LEU A 223 9.83 0.55 8.49
C LEU A 223 10.37 1.65 7.58
N ARG A 224 11.26 1.24 6.70
CA ARG A 224 12.10 2.08 5.84
C ARG A 224 12.08 1.58 4.40
N GLY A 225 12.25 2.51 3.46
CA GLY A 225 12.47 2.19 2.06
C GLY A 225 11.25 1.68 1.31
N ALA A 226 10.01 2.12 1.60
CA ALA A 226 8.83 1.73 0.81
C ALA A 226 9.07 1.91 -0.71
N THR A 227 9.43 3.11 -1.19
CA THR A 227 9.84 3.30 -2.61
C THR A 227 11.02 2.43 -3.08
N VAL A 228 11.88 1.89 -2.19
CA VAL A 228 12.88 0.87 -2.60
C VAL A 228 12.18 -0.44 -2.93
N ILE A 229 11.38 -0.96 -2.01
CA ILE A 229 10.71 -2.27 -2.15
C ILE A 229 9.70 -2.23 -3.30
N ASP A 230 8.87 -1.20 -3.33
CA ASP A 230 7.77 -1.02 -4.28
C ASP A 230 8.30 -0.80 -5.71
N ALA A 231 9.56 -0.38 -5.88
CA ALA A 231 10.19 -0.20 -7.19
C ALA A 231 10.99 -1.42 -7.69
N LEU A 232 11.32 -2.40 -6.84
CA LEU A 232 12.24 -3.51 -7.18
C LEU A 232 11.82 -4.26 -8.45
N ASP A 233 10.54 -4.65 -8.53
CA ASP A 233 10.01 -5.39 -9.66
C ASP A 233 9.88 -4.50 -10.90
N THR A 234 9.44 -3.24 -10.78
CA THR A 234 9.42 -2.27 -11.89
C THR A 234 10.81 -2.08 -12.49
N LEU A 235 11.85 -1.87 -11.65
CA LEU A 235 13.23 -1.75 -12.09
C LEU A 235 13.70 -3.02 -12.83
N TYR A 236 13.35 -4.20 -12.30
CA TYR A 236 13.66 -5.47 -12.95
C TYR A 236 12.93 -5.68 -14.29
N ILE A 237 11.63 -5.37 -14.36
CA ILE A 237 10.79 -5.53 -15.57
C ILE A 237 11.28 -4.57 -16.67
N MET A 238 11.56 -3.31 -16.32
CA MET A 238 12.01 -2.30 -17.27
C MET A 238 13.47 -2.47 -17.74
N GLU A 239 14.21 -3.47 -17.26
CA GLU A 239 15.65 -3.65 -17.51
C GLU A 239 16.50 -2.46 -17.01
N LEU A 240 16.20 -1.93 -15.81
CA LEU A 240 17.01 -0.96 -15.08
C LEU A 240 17.92 -1.70 -14.08
N GLN A 241 18.91 -2.41 -14.64
CA GLN A 241 19.66 -3.44 -13.91
C GLN A 241 20.65 -2.85 -12.89
N GLU A 242 21.22 -1.67 -13.14
CA GLU A 242 22.12 -0.99 -12.19
C GLU A 242 21.33 -0.52 -10.97
N GLU A 243 20.22 0.18 -11.24
CA GLU A 243 19.26 0.63 -10.24
C GLU A 243 18.70 -0.53 -9.40
N PHE A 244 18.37 -1.65 -10.04
CA PHE A 244 17.91 -2.86 -9.37
C PHE A 244 18.96 -3.47 -8.43
N GLN A 245 20.25 -3.49 -8.82
CA GLN A 245 21.31 -4.00 -7.95
C GLN A 245 21.58 -3.05 -6.76
N GLU A 246 21.49 -1.73 -6.95
CA GLU A 246 21.55 -0.76 -5.85
C GLU A 246 20.37 -0.95 -4.87
N ALA A 247 19.15 -1.15 -5.38
CA ALA A 247 17.96 -1.46 -4.58
C ALA A 247 18.10 -2.77 -3.81
N LYS A 248 18.56 -3.85 -4.47
CA LYS A 248 18.87 -5.15 -3.85
C LYS A 248 19.90 -4.98 -2.72
N GLN A 249 21.00 -4.28 -2.96
CA GLN A 249 22.05 -4.05 -1.96
C GLN A 249 21.48 -3.29 -0.74
N TRP A 250 20.59 -2.33 -0.95
CA TRP A 250 19.90 -1.64 0.15
C TRP A 250 19.03 -2.60 0.98
N VAL A 251 18.32 -3.54 0.35
CA VAL A 251 17.52 -4.56 1.05
C VAL A 251 18.38 -5.54 1.85
N GLU A 252 19.52 -5.94 1.31
CA GLU A 252 20.50 -6.79 2.02
C GLU A 252 21.10 -6.07 3.25
N GLN A 253 21.52 -4.82 3.09
CA GLN A 253 22.42 -4.13 4.02
C GLN A 253 21.73 -3.11 4.95
N SER A 254 20.53 -2.62 4.59
CA SER A 254 19.86 -1.49 5.27
C SER A 254 18.39 -1.68 5.60
N PHE A 255 17.69 -2.67 5.01
CA PHE A 255 16.28 -2.93 5.33
C PHE A 255 16.13 -3.70 6.65
N ASP A 256 16.08 -2.96 7.77
CA ASP A 256 15.83 -3.51 9.10
C ASP A 256 14.34 -3.84 9.32
N LEU A 257 14.08 -5.02 9.89
CA LEU A 257 12.76 -5.50 10.30
C LEU A 257 12.56 -5.43 11.83
N ASN A 258 13.61 -5.18 12.61
CA ASN A 258 13.58 -5.06 14.07
C ASN A 258 13.15 -3.66 14.54
N VAL A 259 12.08 -3.14 13.94
CA VAL A 259 11.61 -1.77 14.10
C VAL A 259 10.40 -1.66 15.02
N ASN A 260 10.33 -0.57 15.78
CA ASN A 260 9.20 -0.25 16.66
C ASN A 260 8.24 0.75 15.98
N GLY A 261 6.94 0.58 16.19
CA GLY A 261 5.91 1.53 15.75
C GLY A 261 4.60 0.85 15.38
N GLU A 262 3.52 1.64 15.37
CA GLU A 262 2.23 1.24 14.81
C GLU A 262 2.25 1.43 13.29
N ALA A 263 1.85 0.41 12.54
CA ALA A 263 1.79 0.40 11.08
C ALA A 263 0.42 -0.13 10.60
N SER A 264 0.02 0.21 9.37
CA SER A 264 -1.14 -0.41 8.73
C SER A 264 -0.81 -1.82 8.24
N LEU A 265 -1.64 -2.80 8.59
CA LEU A 265 -1.51 -4.20 8.16
C LEU A 265 -1.59 -4.32 6.64
N PHE A 266 -2.62 -3.69 6.06
CA PHE A 266 -2.91 -3.67 4.63
C PHE A 266 -1.73 -3.09 3.85
N GLU A 267 -1.27 -1.90 4.23
CA GLU A 267 -0.21 -1.17 3.54
C GLU A 267 1.16 -1.86 3.64
N VAL A 268 1.44 -2.55 4.75
CA VAL A 268 2.66 -3.36 4.89
C VAL A 268 2.53 -4.68 4.12
N ASN A 269 1.34 -5.26 4.00
CA ASN A 269 1.10 -6.46 3.21
C ASN A 269 1.28 -6.19 1.69
N ILE A 270 0.49 -5.27 1.14
CA ILE A 270 0.37 -5.09 -0.31
C ILE A 270 1.67 -4.56 -0.92
N ARG A 271 2.35 -3.63 -0.22
CA ARG A 271 3.61 -2.99 -0.64
C ARG A 271 4.81 -3.86 -0.32
N TYR A 272 5.13 -3.98 0.97
CA TYR A 272 6.37 -4.63 1.39
C TYR A 272 6.35 -6.15 1.13
N ILE A 273 5.27 -6.87 1.47
CA ILE A 273 5.23 -8.32 1.21
C ILE A 273 4.99 -8.59 -0.28
N GLY A 274 4.06 -7.89 -0.94
CA GLY A 274 3.82 -8.00 -2.38
C GLY A 274 5.08 -7.78 -3.23
N GLY A 275 5.80 -6.67 -3.00
CA GLY A 275 7.03 -6.32 -3.72
C GLY A 275 8.18 -7.29 -3.46
N LEU A 276 8.37 -7.74 -2.20
CA LEU A 276 9.39 -8.76 -1.88
C LEU A 276 9.06 -10.13 -2.49
N LEU A 277 7.81 -10.59 -2.42
CA LEU A 277 7.38 -11.85 -3.03
C LEU A 277 7.57 -11.81 -4.55
N SER A 278 7.10 -10.75 -5.21
CA SER A 278 7.19 -10.63 -6.66
C SER A 278 8.63 -10.50 -7.13
N THR A 279 9.47 -9.74 -6.41
CA THR A 279 10.91 -9.68 -6.72
C THR A 279 11.58 -11.05 -6.54
N TYR A 280 11.19 -11.85 -5.54
CA TYR A 280 11.66 -13.24 -5.45
C TYR A 280 11.26 -14.06 -6.67
N TYR A 281 9.97 -14.07 -7.05
CA TYR A 281 9.51 -14.84 -8.21
C TYR A 281 10.14 -14.40 -9.54
N LEU A 282 10.46 -13.11 -9.69
CA LEU A 282 11.12 -12.59 -10.89
C LEU A 282 12.63 -12.92 -10.97
N THR A 283 13.29 -13.25 -9.85
CA THR A 283 14.77 -13.30 -9.79
C THR A 283 15.39 -14.55 -9.15
N GLY A 284 14.68 -15.24 -8.25
CA GLY A 284 15.22 -16.34 -7.44
C GLY A 284 16.10 -15.88 -6.26
N GLU A 285 16.24 -14.58 -6.04
CA GLU A 285 17.13 -13.99 -5.03
C GLU A 285 16.56 -14.19 -3.61
N GLU A 286 17.06 -15.21 -2.92
CA GLU A 286 16.56 -15.69 -1.62
C GLU A 286 16.45 -14.60 -0.52
N VAL A 287 17.19 -13.48 -0.62
CA VAL A 287 17.04 -12.34 0.30
C VAL A 287 15.59 -11.84 0.35
N PHE A 288 14.90 -11.72 -0.78
CA PHE A 288 13.57 -11.14 -0.83
C PHE A 288 12.53 -12.07 -0.18
N LYS A 289 12.57 -13.37 -0.48
CA LYS A 289 11.76 -14.39 0.23
C LYS A 289 12.03 -14.36 1.74
N ASN A 290 13.30 -14.36 2.15
CA ASN A 290 13.66 -14.40 3.56
C ASN A 290 13.18 -13.15 4.32
N LYS A 291 13.20 -11.96 3.70
CA LYS A 291 12.61 -10.74 4.26
C LYS A 291 11.07 -10.81 4.27
N ALA A 292 10.43 -11.32 3.21
CA ALA A 292 8.98 -11.46 3.12
C ALA A 292 8.43 -12.39 4.23
N LEU A 293 9.04 -13.56 4.43
CA LEU A 293 8.65 -14.50 5.49
C LEU A 293 8.85 -13.91 6.89
N GLN A 294 9.99 -13.25 7.16
CA GLN A 294 10.26 -12.58 8.44
C GLN A 294 9.27 -11.44 8.74
N LEU A 295 8.81 -10.71 7.70
CA LEU A 295 7.79 -9.68 7.85
C LEU A 295 6.39 -10.29 8.01
N GLY A 296 6.07 -11.36 7.28
CA GLY A 296 4.81 -12.10 7.40
C GLY A 296 4.55 -12.62 8.82
N GLU A 297 5.54 -13.24 9.46
CA GLU A 297 5.45 -13.67 10.87
C GLU A 297 5.14 -12.50 11.82
N LYS A 298 5.63 -11.28 11.52
CA LYS A 298 5.30 -10.05 12.27
C LYS A 298 3.88 -9.53 12.01
N LEU A 299 3.19 -9.97 10.95
CA LEU A 299 1.79 -9.61 10.68
C LEU A 299 0.78 -10.54 11.40
N LEU A 300 1.16 -11.79 11.68
CA LEU A 300 0.28 -12.79 12.31
C LEU A 300 -0.40 -12.34 13.62
N PRO A 301 0.21 -11.52 14.50
CA PRO A 301 -0.45 -11.00 15.69
C PRO A 301 -1.72 -10.17 15.40
N ALA A 302 -1.87 -9.56 14.21
CA ALA A 302 -3.03 -8.75 13.85
C ALA A 302 -4.36 -9.52 13.95
N PHE A 303 -4.31 -10.83 13.69
CA PHE A 303 -5.43 -11.76 13.63
C PHE A 303 -5.83 -12.31 15.01
N ASN A 304 -5.19 -11.86 16.09
CA ASN A 304 -5.52 -12.25 17.46
C ASN A 304 -6.75 -11.49 17.97
N THR A 305 -7.90 -11.77 17.36
CA THR A 305 -9.21 -11.18 17.66
C THR A 305 -10.25 -12.31 17.85
N PRO A 306 -11.37 -12.08 18.56
CA PRO A 306 -12.38 -13.12 18.81
C PRO A 306 -12.98 -13.76 17.55
N THR A 307 -12.94 -13.06 16.42
CA THR A 307 -13.43 -13.53 15.12
C THR A 307 -12.34 -14.08 14.19
N GLY A 308 -11.08 -13.74 14.45
CA GLY A 308 -9.97 -13.90 13.50
C GLY A 308 -9.96 -12.90 12.35
N ILE A 309 -10.89 -11.93 12.29
CA ILE A 309 -10.76 -10.75 11.43
C ILE A 309 -9.66 -9.87 12.02
N PRO A 310 -8.60 -9.53 11.27
CA PRO A 310 -7.49 -8.77 11.82
C PRO A 310 -7.86 -7.32 12.10
N ARG A 311 -7.07 -6.66 12.96
CA ARG A 311 -7.10 -5.19 13.12
C ARG A 311 -6.32 -4.54 11.97
N GLY A 312 -6.78 -3.39 11.50
CA GLY A 312 -6.07 -2.61 10.48
C GLY A 312 -4.69 -2.09 10.91
N VAL A 313 -4.41 -2.02 12.23
CA VAL A 313 -3.15 -1.54 12.79
C VAL A 313 -2.41 -2.65 13.55
N ILE A 314 -1.10 -2.74 13.33
CA ILE A 314 -0.16 -3.67 13.98
C ILE A 314 0.97 -2.92 14.69
N ASN A 315 1.56 -3.54 15.72
CA ASN A 315 2.78 -3.04 16.37
C ASN A 315 3.98 -3.95 16.00
N LEU A 316 4.95 -3.40 15.26
CA LEU A 316 6.05 -4.20 14.70
C LEU A 316 7.14 -4.59 15.71
N GLY A 317 7.13 -3.97 16.90
CA GLY A 317 8.23 -4.04 17.87
C GLY A 317 7.86 -4.51 19.29
N SER A 318 6.58 -4.68 19.61
CA SER A 318 6.16 -5.15 20.93
C SER A 318 4.87 -5.95 20.89
N TRP A 319 4.80 -6.99 21.72
CA TRP A 319 3.59 -7.76 22.03
C TRP A 319 2.58 -6.97 22.90
N SER A 320 2.86 -5.70 23.21
CA SER A 320 1.96 -4.79 23.91
C SER A 320 0.97 -4.16 22.94
N TRP A 321 -0.31 -4.45 23.16
CA TRP A 321 -1.42 -4.01 22.31
C TRP A 321 -1.74 -2.53 22.53
N GLY A 322 -1.25 -1.69 21.62
CA GLY A 322 -1.71 -0.31 21.47
C GLY A 322 -3.22 -0.28 21.16
N TRP A 323 -3.93 0.70 21.73
CA TRP A 323 -5.40 0.73 21.72
C TRP A 323 -5.91 1.41 20.43
N ALA A 324 -5.49 0.87 19.28
CA ALA A 324 -5.61 1.53 17.99
C ALA A 324 -6.98 1.34 17.30
N SER A 325 -7.63 2.49 17.05
CA SER A 325 -8.69 2.78 16.07
C SER A 325 -10.06 2.08 16.16
N ALA A 326 -11.10 2.93 16.22
CA ALA A 326 -12.50 2.78 15.75
C ALA A 326 -13.38 1.57 16.14
N GLY A 327 -12.85 0.45 16.65
CA GLY A 327 -13.66 -0.72 17.04
C GLY A 327 -14.18 -1.60 15.88
N SER A 328 -13.85 -1.22 14.64
CA SER A 328 -14.13 -1.95 13.39
C SER A 328 -12.90 -2.01 12.50
N SER A 329 -12.77 -3.07 11.73
CA SER A 329 -11.78 -3.21 10.65
C SER A 329 -12.43 -2.86 9.31
N ILE A 330 -11.64 -2.37 8.35
CA ILE A 330 -12.10 -1.90 7.04
C ILE A 330 -12.10 -3.06 6.02
N LEU A 331 -13.16 -3.16 5.22
CA LEU A 331 -13.40 -4.29 4.29
C LEU A 331 -12.23 -4.52 3.33
N ALA A 332 -11.72 -3.46 2.68
CA ALA A 332 -10.52 -3.54 1.86
C ALA A 332 -9.29 -4.00 2.69
N GLU A 333 -9.02 -3.37 3.83
CA GLU A 333 -7.81 -3.67 4.64
C GLU A 333 -7.67 -5.14 5.04
N PHE A 334 -8.78 -5.82 5.38
CA PHE A 334 -8.74 -7.25 5.74
C PHE A 334 -9.10 -8.19 4.57
N GLY A 335 -9.81 -7.72 3.55
CA GLY A 335 -10.08 -8.49 2.34
C GLY A 335 -8.81 -8.69 1.50
N THR A 336 -7.99 -7.66 1.43
CA THR A 336 -6.85 -7.52 0.52
C THR A 336 -5.54 -8.00 1.15
N LEU A 337 -5.60 -9.18 1.77
CA LEU A 337 -4.47 -9.91 2.35
C LEU A 337 -4.25 -11.28 1.70
N HIS A 338 -5.18 -11.70 0.85
CA HIS A 338 -5.37 -13.11 0.49
C HIS A 338 -4.24 -13.66 -0.41
N LEU A 339 -3.78 -12.90 -1.40
CA LEU A 339 -2.79 -13.37 -2.38
C LEU A 339 -1.42 -13.57 -1.74
N GLU A 340 -0.98 -12.57 -0.97
CA GLU A 340 0.32 -12.57 -0.31
C GLU A 340 0.38 -13.65 0.76
N PHE A 341 -0.66 -13.80 1.59
CA PHE A 341 -0.69 -14.81 2.65
C PHE A 341 -0.73 -16.25 2.12
N LEU A 342 -1.35 -16.50 0.96
CA LEU A 342 -1.26 -17.81 0.31
C LEU A 342 0.18 -18.11 -0.13
N HIS A 343 0.90 -17.15 -0.74
CA HIS A 343 2.30 -17.35 -1.10
C HIS A 343 3.26 -17.34 0.10
N LEU A 344 2.95 -16.66 1.20
CA LEU A 344 3.69 -16.82 2.47
C LEU A 344 3.61 -18.26 2.97
N SER A 345 2.41 -18.87 2.94
CA SER A 345 2.25 -20.30 3.26
C SER A 345 2.95 -21.22 2.25
N GLU A 346 2.90 -20.90 0.95
CA GLU A 346 3.56 -21.69 -0.10
C GLU A 346 5.09 -21.64 0.00
N LEU A 347 5.70 -20.49 0.31
CA LEU A 347 7.15 -20.34 0.35
C LEU A 347 7.78 -20.77 1.69
N SER A 348 7.00 -20.79 2.78
CA SER A 348 7.46 -21.26 4.10
C SER A 348 7.10 -22.71 4.42
N GLY A 349 6.08 -23.27 3.76
CA GLY A 349 5.43 -24.52 4.17
C GLY A 349 4.57 -24.39 5.44
N ASN A 350 4.47 -23.20 6.05
CA ASN A 350 3.70 -22.95 7.26
C ASN A 350 2.23 -22.62 6.89
N PRO A 351 1.23 -23.48 7.18
CA PRO A 351 -0.16 -23.26 6.75
C PRO A 351 -0.85 -22.08 7.44
N VAL A 352 -0.27 -21.51 8.51
CA VAL A 352 -0.93 -20.49 9.34
C VAL A 352 -1.36 -19.25 8.55
N PHE A 353 -0.60 -18.82 7.54
CA PHE A 353 -0.92 -17.64 6.74
C PHE A 353 -2.19 -17.87 5.91
N ALA A 354 -2.24 -18.98 5.16
CA ALA A 354 -3.43 -19.42 4.45
C ALA A 354 -4.63 -19.60 5.39
N GLU A 355 -4.44 -20.22 6.57
CA GLU A 355 -5.50 -20.40 7.57
C GLU A 355 -6.08 -19.06 8.06
N LYS A 356 -5.26 -18.02 8.23
CA LYS A 356 -5.74 -16.67 8.60
C LYS A 356 -6.69 -16.11 7.54
N VAL A 357 -6.28 -16.06 6.29
CA VAL A 357 -7.07 -15.42 5.21
C VAL A 357 -8.26 -16.28 4.75
N MET A 358 -8.18 -17.61 4.88
CA MET A 358 -9.33 -18.50 4.72
C MET A 358 -10.35 -18.35 5.85
N ASN A 359 -9.91 -18.02 7.08
CA ASN A 359 -10.84 -17.71 8.16
C ASN A 359 -11.61 -16.40 7.89
N ILE A 360 -11.01 -15.40 7.24
CA ILE A 360 -11.71 -14.17 6.83
C ILE A 360 -12.87 -14.51 5.87
N ARG A 361 -12.63 -15.34 4.86
CA ARG A 361 -13.68 -15.82 3.95
C ARG A 361 -14.78 -16.58 4.70
N ARG A 362 -14.40 -17.48 5.63
CA ARG A 362 -15.32 -18.22 6.52
C ARG A 362 -16.19 -17.32 7.41
N VAL A 363 -15.69 -16.18 7.88
CA VAL A 363 -16.50 -15.18 8.59
C VAL A 363 -17.43 -14.49 7.59
N LEU A 364 -16.88 -13.91 6.52
CA LEU A 364 -17.65 -13.18 5.51
C LEU A 364 -18.75 -14.01 4.85
N SER A 365 -18.58 -15.32 4.65
CA SER A 365 -19.62 -16.19 4.08
C SER A 365 -20.83 -16.33 5.03
N ARG A 366 -20.61 -16.29 6.35
CA ARG A 366 -21.65 -16.43 7.39
C ARG A 366 -22.38 -15.14 7.75
N VAL A 367 -21.75 -13.97 7.59
CA VAL A 367 -22.40 -12.68 7.87
C VAL A 367 -23.42 -12.37 6.75
N GLU A 368 -24.61 -11.90 7.14
CA GLU A 368 -25.65 -11.44 6.21
C GLU A 368 -25.18 -10.21 5.42
N LYS A 369 -25.46 -10.15 4.11
CA LYS A 369 -25.11 -9.02 3.25
C LYS A 369 -26.35 -8.19 2.95
N PRO A 370 -26.49 -6.94 3.45
CA PRO A 370 -27.66 -6.12 3.17
C PRO A 370 -27.78 -5.88 1.66
N GLN A 371 -28.87 -6.35 1.04
CA GLN A 371 -29.08 -6.33 -0.42
C GLN A 371 -27.97 -7.06 -1.24
N GLY A 372 -27.26 -8.02 -0.65
CA GLY A 372 -26.11 -8.69 -1.27
C GLY A 372 -24.81 -7.87 -1.26
N LEU A 373 -24.87 -6.60 -0.84
CA LEU A 373 -23.70 -5.71 -0.76
C LEU A 373 -22.88 -5.96 0.50
N TYR A 374 -21.57 -5.72 0.43
CA TYR A 374 -20.64 -5.82 1.55
C TYR A 374 -20.35 -4.41 2.13
N PRO A 375 -20.80 -4.10 3.36
CA PRO A 375 -20.46 -2.85 4.02
C PRO A 375 -18.99 -2.72 4.37
N ASN A 376 -18.46 -1.50 4.33
CA ASN A 376 -17.02 -1.22 4.43
C ASN A 376 -16.45 -1.40 5.85
N PHE A 377 -17.26 -1.70 6.87
CA PHE A 377 -16.86 -1.74 8.29
C PHE A 377 -17.42 -2.96 9.05
N LEU A 378 -16.55 -3.89 9.44
CA LEU A 378 -16.87 -5.11 10.19
C LEU A 378 -16.22 -5.07 11.58
N SER A 379 -16.94 -5.46 12.65
CA SER A 379 -16.33 -5.55 13.98
C SER A 379 -15.46 -6.81 14.11
N PRO A 380 -14.16 -6.71 14.41
CA PRO A 380 -13.31 -7.87 14.67
C PRO A 380 -13.63 -8.56 16.01
N VAL A 381 -14.51 -7.98 16.83
CA VAL A 381 -14.95 -8.53 18.13
C VAL A 381 -16.25 -9.32 17.98
N THR A 382 -17.25 -8.79 17.28
CA THR A 382 -18.58 -9.44 17.18
C THR A 382 -18.83 -10.16 15.84
N GLY A 383 -18.04 -9.87 14.80
CA GLY A 383 -18.29 -10.37 13.45
C GLY A 383 -19.51 -9.73 12.78
N SER A 384 -19.97 -8.58 13.28
CA SER A 384 -21.15 -7.87 12.77
C SER A 384 -20.72 -6.61 11.99
N TRP A 385 -21.49 -6.22 10.96
CA TRP A 385 -21.31 -4.92 10.31
C TRP A 385 -21.61 -3.79 11.31
N VAL A 386 -20.84 -2.70 11.22
CA VAL A 386 -20.94 -1.56 12.16
C VAL A 386 -21.62 -0.35 11.51
N GLN A 387 -21.39 -0.12 10.22
CA GLN A 387 -22.07 0.92 9.44
C GLN A 387 -22.47 0.38 8.07
N HIS A 388 -23.67 0.73 7.61
CA HIS A 388 -24.17 0.37 6.28
C HIS A 388 -23.74 1.39 5.21
N HIS A 389 -22.42 1.64 5.10
CA HIS A 389 -21.80 2.34 3.97
C HIS A 389 -21.11 1.29 3.10
N VAL A 390 -21.41 1.31 1.80
CA VAL A 390 -20.83 0.45 0.76
C VAL A 390 -20.19 1.36 -0.28
N SER A 391 -18.97 1.04 -0.70
CA SER A 391 -18.31 1.64 -1.85
C SER A 391 -17.46 0.61 -2.59
N ILE A 392 -17.32 0.77 -3.92
CA ILE A 392 -16.28 0.11 -4.72
C ILE A 392 -15.09 1.05 -4.97
N GLY A 393 -15.10 2.25 -4.38
CA GLY A 393 -13.87 3.00 -4.12
C GLY A 393 -13.33 2.69 -2.73
N GLY A 394 -12.59 3.67 -2.18
CA GLY A 394 -11.90 3.58 -0.90
C GLY A 394 -12.70 2.89 0.21
N LEU A 395 -12.00 2.05 0.97
CA LEU A 395 -12.49 1.22 2.07
C LEU A 395 -13.23 -0.08 1.64
N GLY A 396 -13.50 -0.28 0.35
CA GLY A 396 -14.17 -1.49 -0.16
C GLY A 396 -13.59 -2.07 -1.46
N ASP A 397 -13.13 -1.22 -2.37
CA ASP A 397 -12.42 -1.53 -3.64
C ASP A 397 -11.73 -2.92 -3.74
N SER A 398 -10.54 -3.04 -3.16
CA SER A 398 -9.61 -4.16 -3.41
C SER A 398 -10.04 -5.48 -2.76
N PHE A 399 -11.05 -5.47 -1.88
CA PHE A 399 -11.69 -6.72 -1.42
C PHE A 399 -12.33 -7.45 -2.61
N TYR A 400 -13.11 -6.75 -3.44
CA TYR A 400 -13.79 -7.34 -4.59
C TYR A 400 -12.78 -7.84 -5.65
N GLU A 401 -11.71 -7.08 -5.82
CA GLU A 401 -10.54 -7.40 -6.65
C GLU A 401 -9.90 -8.73 -6.24
N TYR A 402 -9.65 -8.92 -4.94
CA TYR A 402 -9.04 -10.15 -4.41
C TYR A 402 -9.99 -11.35 -4.41
N LEU A 403 -11.29 -11.18 -4.71
CA LEU A 403 -12.17 -12.31 -5.02
C LEU A 403 -11.80 -12.90 -6.39
N ILE A 404 -11.81 -12.09 -7.46
CA ILE A 404 -11.46 -12.59 -8.81
C ILE A 404 -9.97 -12.93 -8.93
N LYS A 405 -9.08 -12.14 -8.32
CA LYS A 405 -7.63 -12.38 -8.35
C LYS A 405 -7.26 -13.66 -7.58
N SER A 406 -7.91 -13.99 -6.46
CA SER A 406 -7.69 -15.27 -5.75
C SER A 406 -8.07 -16.46 -6.62
N TRP A 407 -9.24 -16.39 -7.26
CA TRP A 407 -9.68 -17.45 -8.17
C TRP A 407 -8.71 -17.63 -9.36
N LEU A 408 -8.25 -16.54 -9.99
CA LEU A 408 -7.24 -16.62 -11.05
C LEU A 408 -5.91 -17.23 -10.56
N MET A 409 -5.37 -16.72 -9.45
CA MET A 409 -4.09 -17.16 -8.87
C MET A 409 -4.12 -18.64 -8.43
N SER A 410 -5.27 -19.14 -7.98
CA SER A 410 -5.49 -20.56 -7.68
C SER A 410 -5.52 -21.48 -8.90
N ASP A 411 -5.20 -20.99 -10.10
CA ASP A 411 -5.39 -21.69 -11.38
C ASP A 411 -6.85 -22.18 -11.51
N LYS A 412 -7.76 -21.27 -11.13
CA LYS A 412 -9.23 -21.38 -11.28
C LYS A 412 -9.91 -22.41 -10.37
N LYS A 413 -9.23 -22.86 -9.30
CA LYS A 413 -9.68 -23.90 -8.35
C LYS A 413 -10.47 -23.34 -7.16
N ASP A 414 -10.26 -22.09 -6.76
CA ASP A 414 -10.96 -21.41 -5.65
C ASP A 414 -12.39 -20.98 -6.02
N SER A 415 -13.29 -21.96 -6.06
CA SER A 415 -14.69 -21.75 -6.39
C SER A 415 -15.47 -20.92 -5.35
N GLU A 416 -15.00 -20.84 -4.09
CA GLU A 416 -15.60 -19.95 -3.08
C GLU A 416 -15.35 -18.48 -3.46
N ALA A 417 -14.12 -18.11 -3.84
CA ALA A 417 -13.84 -16.76 -4.31
C ALA A 417 -14.58 -16.40 -5.60
N LYS A 418 -14.68 -17.33 -6.57
CA LYS A 418 -15.43 -17.07 -7.81
C LYS A 418 -16.90 -16.81 -7.53
N LYS A 419 -17.54 -17.61 -6.67
CA LYS A 419 -18.93 -17.37 -6.26
C LYS A 419 -19.09 -16.06 -5.49
N MET A 420 -18.20 -15.77 -4.54
CA MET A 420 -18.24 -14.49 -3.81
C MET A 420 -18.10 -13.29 -4.76
N TYR A 421 -17.27 -13.38 -5.79
CA TYR A 421 -17.13 -12.35 -6.83
C TYR A 421 -18.40 -12.19 -7.66
N ASP A 422 -18.95 -13.29 -8.18
CA ASP A 422 -20.15 -13.26 -9.02
C ASP A 422 -21.37 -12.72 -8.25
N ASP A 423 -21.58 -13.19 -7.03
CA ASP A 423 -22.65 -12.72 -6.12
C ASP A 423 -22.51 -11.22 -5.80
N ALA A 424 -21.27 -10.75 -5.57
CA ALA A 424 -20.99 -9.35 -5.28
C ALA A 424 -21.19 -8.45 -6.52
N LEU A 425 -20.73 -8.90 -7.70
CA LEU A 425 -20.86 -8.15 -8.94
C LEU A 425 -22.33 -7.99 -9.34
N GLU A 426 -23.16 -9.03 -9.21
CA GLU A 426 -24.61 -8.93 -9.46
C GLU A 426 -25.25 -7.86 -8.54
N ALA A 427 -24.89 -7.85 -7.25
CA ALA A 427 -25.39 -6.85 -6.30
C ALA A 427 -24.89 -5.43 -6.63
N ILE A 428 -23.62 -5.27 -7.04
CA ILE A 428 -23.03 -4.00 -7.46
C ILE A 428 -23.72 -3.47 -8.72
N GLU A 429 -23.95 -4.30 -9.74
CA GLU A 429 -24.67 -3.92 -10.96
C GLU A 429 -26.11 -3.47 -10.64
N LYS A 430 -26.84 -4.29 -9.88
CA LYS A 430 -28.24 -4.06 -9.53
C LYS A 430 -28.44 -2.81 -8.67
N HIS A 431 -27.57 -2.57 -7.69
CA HIS A 431 -27.78 -1.52 -6.70
C HIS A 431 -26.93 -0.27 -6.93
N LEU A 432 -25.67 -0.39 -7.37
CA LEU A 432 -24.71 0.72 -7.41
C LEU A 432 -24.44 1.27 -8.81
N VAL A 433 -24.44 0.44 -9.86
CA VAL A 433 -24.23 0.90 -11.25
C VAL A 433 -25.41 1.76 -11.72
N LYS A 434 -25.13 2.95 -12.24
CA LYS A 434 -26.11 3.92 -12.75
C LYS A 434 -25.58 4.59 -14.03
N LYS A 435 -26.45 5.28 -14.75
CA LYS A 435 -26.13 6.02 -15.97
C LYS A 435 -26.48 7.50 -15.81
N SER A 436 -25.65 8.39 -16.34
CA SER A 436 -25.83 9.84 -16.25
C SER A 436 -26.83 10.36 -17.29
N ALA A 437 -27.18 11.65 -17.24
CA ALA A 437 -28.05 12.26 -18.25
C ALA A 437 -27.33 12.37 -19.61
N GLY A 438 -26.01 12.59 -19.59
CA GLY A 438 -25.13 12.48 -20.75
C GLY A 438 -24.75 11.05 -21.17
N GLY A 439 -25.32 10.01 -20.52
CA GLY A 439 -25.14 8.62 -20.90
C GLY A 439 -23.89 7.91 -20.35
N LEU A 440 -23.14 8.52 -19.44
CA LEU A 440 -21.97 7.89 -18.80
C LEU A 440 -22.39 6.87 -17.74
N THR A 441 -21.89 5.64 -17.81
CA THR A 441 -22.12 4.61 -16.78
C THR A 441 -21.09 4.76 -15.66
N TYR A 442 -21.54 4.79 -14.41
CA TYR A 442 -20.71 4.96 -13.21
C TYR A 442 -21.19 4.06 -12.07
N ILE A 443 -20.34 3.86 -11.07
CA ILE A 443 -20.69 3.15 -9.84
C ILE A 443 -20.80 4.15 -8.68
N ALA A 444 -22.00 4.27 -8.12
CA ALA A 444 -22.29 5.16 -7.00
C ALA A 444 -21.90 4.54 -5.64
N GLU A 445 -21.68 5.36 -4.62
CA GLU A 445 -21.64 4.86 -3.24
C GLU A 445 -23.06 4.66 -2.68
N TRP A 446 -23.22 3.79 -1.69
CA TRP A 446 -24.50 3.56 -1.02
C TRP A 446 -24.36 3.69 0.50
N ARG A 447 -25.27 4.43 1.12
CA ARG A 447 -25.27 4.78 2.55
C ARG A 447 -26.67 4.58 3.13
N GLY A 448 -26.87 3.44 3.81
CA GLY A 448 -28.08 3.15 4.59
C GLY A 448 -29.40 3.13 3.80
N GLY A 449 -29.34 2.90 2.48
CA GLY A 449 -30.49 2.94 1.57
C GLY A 449 -30.39 4.01 0.48
N ILE A 450 -29.57 5.06 0.71
CA ILE A 450 -29.45 6.23 -0.18
C ILE A 450 -28.19 6.10 -1.04
N LEU A 451 -28.27 6.47 -2.32
CA LEU A 451 -27.10 6.58 -3.20
C LEU A 451 -26.45 7.96 -3.09
N ASP A 452 -25.13 8.01 -2.95
CA ASP A 452 -24.33 9.23 -3.20
C ASP A 452 -23.80 9.12 -4.64
N HIS A 453 -24.25 10.03 -5.52
CA HIS A 453 -23.96 10.03 -6.96
C HIS A 453 -22.54 10.57 -7.24
N LYS A 454 -21.57 9.87 -6.65
CA LYS A 454 -20.14 10.13 -6.59
C LYS A 454 -19.41 8.83 -6.93
N MET A 455 -18.34 8.95 -7.70
CA MET A 455 -17.38 7.88 -7.94
C MET A 455 -15.96 8.39 -7.62
N GLY A 456 -15.14 7.58 -6.98
CA GLY A 456 -13.74 7.90 -6.68
C GLY A 456 -12.80 7.46 -7.80
N HIS A 457 -11.63 8.07 -7.88
CA HIS A 457 -10.53 7.65 -8.76
C HIS A 457 -10.14 6.19 -8.50
N LEU A 458 -10.03 5.82 -7.21
CA LEU A 458 -9.87 4.44 -6.74
C LEU A 458 -10.83 3.46 -7.45
N ALA A 459 -12.12 3.80 -7.55
CA ALA A 459 -13.14 2.94 -8.14
C ALA A 459 -12.93 2.65 -9.64
N CYS A 460 -12.01 3.36 -10.31
CA CYS A 460 -11.67 3.10 -11.71
C CYS A 460 -10.88 1.81 -11.93
N PHE A 461 -10.32 1.17 -10.90
CA PHE A 461 -9.75 -0.19 -10.98
C PHE A 461 -10.81 -1.20 -11.49
N SER A 462 -12.09 -0.94 -11.18
CA SER A 462 -13.19 -1.87 -11.41
C SER A 462 -13.43 -2.20 -12.89
N GLY A 463 -13.02 -1.34 -13.82
CA GLY A 463 -13.06 -1.65 -15.26
C GLY A 463 -12.17 -2.85 -15.62
N GLY A 464 -10.91 -2.82 -15.20
CA GLY A 464 -9.98 -3.95 -15.33
C GLY A 464 -10.45 -5.19 -14.58
N MET A 465 -10.94 -5.02 -13.34
CA MET A 465 -11.49 -6.12 -12.53
C MET A 465 -12.68 -6.82 -13.20
N ILE A 466 -13.62 -6.06 -13.77
CA ILE A 466 -14.81 -6.59 -14.45
C ILE A 466 -14.40 -7.25 -15.78
N ALA A 467 -13.46 -6.67 -16.53
CA ALA A 467 -12.95 -7.28 -17.75
C ALA A 467 -12.27 -8.64 -17.50
N LEU A 468 -11.45 -8.75 -16.45
CA LEU A 468 -10.85 -10.01 -16.00
C LEU A 468 -11.90 -11.07 -15.64
N GLY A 469 -12.95 -10.68 -14.91
CA GLY A 469 -14.05 -11.58 -14.56
C GLY A 469 -14.87 -12.03 -15.78
N ALA A 470 -15.14 -11.12 -16.71
CA ALA A 470 -15.98 -11.34 -17.89
C ALA A 470 -15.44 -12.45 -18.82
N GLN A 471 -14.11 -12.50 -19.02
CA GLN A 471 -13.42 -13.55 -19.79
C GLN A 471 -13.76 -14.97 -19.31
N HIS A 472 -14.18 -15.10 -18.05
CA HIS A 472 -14.51 -16.35 -17.39
C HIS A 472 -15.93 -16.38 -16.79
N GLY A 473 -16.78 -15.45 -17.22
CA GLY A 473 -18.23 -15.54 -17.03
C GLY A 473 -18.88 -16.53 -18.01
N PRO A 474 -20.11 -16.99 -17.70
CA PRO A 474 -21.02 -17.59 -18.68
C PRO A 474 -21.16 -16.75 -19.95
N GLN A 475 -21.46 -17.39 -21.08
CA GLN A 475 -21.46 -16.71 -22.38
C GLN A 475 -22.46 -15.53 -22.44
N ASP A 476 -23.61 -15.67 -21.80
CA ASP A 476 -24.67 -14.66 -21.76
C ASP A 476 -24.31 -13.41 -20.92
N SER A 477 -23.44 -13.57 -19.91
CA SER A 477 -22.99 -12.45 -19.06
C SER A 477 -21.64 -11.87 -19.51
N ARG A 478 -20.80 -12.66 -20.20
CA ARG A 478 -19.48 -12.23 -20.69
C ARG A 478 -19.53 -10.92 -21.49
N GLN A 479 -20.42 -10.85 -22.47
CA GLN A 479 -20.54 -9.67 -23.33
C GLN A 479 -20.98 -8.45 -22.52
N ARG A 480 -22.04 -8.59 -21.71
CA ARG A 480 -22.56 -7.55 -20.81
C ARG A 480 -21.51 -7.04 -19.81
N HIS A 481 -20.68 -7.94 -19.27
CA HIS A 481 -19.61 -7.59 -18.34
C HIS A 481 -18.43 -6.90 -19.05
N MET A 482 -18.04 -7.34 -20.25
CA MET A 482 -17.03 -6.63 -21.07
C MET A 482 -17.52 -5.24 -21.49
N GLU A 483 -18.81 -5.09 -21.82
CA GLU A 483 -19.45 -3.80 -22.12
C GLU A 483 -19.45 -2.89 -20.88
N LEU A 484 -19.89 -3.39 -19.72
CA LEU A 484 -19.84 -2.64 -18.45
C LEU A 484 -18.41 -2.19 -18.12
N ALA A 485 -17.42 -3.07 -18.23
CA ALA A 485 -16.01 -2.72 -18.04
C ALA A 485 -15.57 -1.59 -18.98
N ALA A 486 -15.91 -1.70 -20.27
CA ALA A 486 -15.57 -0.70 -21.27
C ALA A 486 -16.29 0.65 -21.04
N GLU A 487 -17.55 0.65 -20.58
CA GLU A 487 -18.29 1.86 -20.22
C GLU A 487 -17.71 2.53 -18.96
N ILE A 488 -17.46 1.77 -17.89
CA ILE A 488 -16.86 2.28 -16.64
C ILE A 488 -15.49 2.92 -16.91
N THR A 489 -14.61 2.23 -17.64
CA THR A 489 -13.30 2.80 -18.01
C THR A 489 -13.43 4.01 -18.94
N SER A 490 -14.47 4.09 -19.79
CA SER A 490 -14.72 5.28 -20.62
C SER A 490 -15.18 6.47 -19.77
N THR A 491 -16.00 6.25 -18.73
CA THR A 491 -16.37 7.28 -17.75
C THR A 491 -15.18 7.76 -16.91
N CYS A 492 -14.27 6.86 -16.57
CA CYS A 492 -13.00 7.21 -15.91
C CYS A 492 -12.06 8.00 -16.83
N HIS A 493 -12.02 7.67 -18.12
CA HIS A 493 -11.33 8.50 -19.12
C HIS A 493 -11.97 9.89 -19.25
N GLU A 494 -13.30 9.99 -19.24
CA GLU A 494 -14.01 11.27 -19.28
C GLU A 494 -13.67 12.18 -18.08
N SER A 495 -13.40 11.64 -16.88
CA SER A 495 -12.99 12.47 -15.74
C SER A 495 -11.58 13.07 -15.88
N TYR A 496 -10.70 12.41 -16.63
CA TYR A 496 -9.42 12.97 -17.10
C TYR A 496 -9.67 14.01 -18.22
N THR A 497 -10.41 13.64 -19.25
CA THR A 497 -10.62 14.48 -20.45
C THR A 497 -11.38 15.78 -20.15
N ARG A 498 -12.22 15.80 -19.09
CA ARG A 498 -12.94 16.97 -18.60
C ARG A 498 -12.13 17.89 -17.67
N SER A 499 -10.88 17.57 -17.32
CA SER A 499 -10.00 18.47 -16.55
C SER A 499 -9.06 19.30 -17.44
N ASP A 500 -8.44 20.35 -16.88
CA ASP A 500 -7.50 21.20 -17.62
C ASP A 500 -6.12 20.54 -17.75
N THR A 501 -5.72 19.76 -16.74
CA THR A 501 -4.45 19.05 -16.72
C THR A 501 -4.45 17.77 -17.55
N LYS A 502 -5.63 17.24 -17.89
CA LYS A 502 -5.85 15.88 -18.44
C LYS A 502 -5.40 14.77 -17.48
N LEU A 503 -5.59 15.03 -16.18
CA LEU A 503 -5.50 14.07 -15.08
C LEU A 503 -6.83 14.09 -14.30
N GLY A 504 -7.29 12.94 -13.83
CA GLY A 504 -8.58 12.82 -13.14
C GLY A 504 -8.51 13.30 -11.69
N PRO A 505 -9.61 13.85 -11.13
CA PRO A 505 -9.69 14.20 -9.72
C PRO A 505 -9.87 12.94 -8.84
N GLU A 506 -9.46 13.01 -7.57
CA GLU A 506 -9.66 11.96 -6.55
C GLU A 506 -11.11 11.47 -6.46
N ALA A 507 -12.09 12.35 -6.69
CA ALA A 507 -13.47 11.92 -6.92
C ALA A 507 -14.27 12.90 -7.77
N PHE A 508 -15.24 12.36 -8.51
CA PHE A 508 -16.11 13.07 -9.44
C PHE A 508 -17.58 12.70 -9.21
N ARG A 509 -18.50 13.58 -9.64
CA ARG A 509 -19.95 13.46 -9.39
C ARG A 509 -20.78 13.39 -10.67
N PHE A 510 -22.02 12.94 -10.50
CA PHE A 510 -23.04 12.75 -11.53
C PHE A 510 -24.40 13.35 -11.11
N ASP A 511 -24.36 14.41 -10.29
CA ASP A 511 -25.53 15.12 -9.77
C ASP A 511 -25.42 16.64 -9.95
N ALA A 512 -26.54 17.34 -9.74
CA ALA A 512 -26.65 18.80 -9.86
C ALA A 512 -26.11 19.41 -11.18
N GLY A 513 -26.23 18.66 -12.29
CA GLY A 513 -25.72 19.09 -13.61
C GLY A 513 -24.21 18.90 -13.82
N SER A 514 -23.50 18.33 -12.83
CA SER A 514 -22.11 17.91 -12.98
C SER A 514 -22.05 16.46 -13.43
N GLU A 515 -21.16 16.13 -14.37
CA GLU A 515 -20.91 14.74 -14.80
C GLU A 515 -19.41 14.51 -15.00
N ALA A 516 -18.87 13.49 -14.34
CA ALA A 516 -17.45 13.14 -14.36
C ALA A 516 -16.51 14.31 -13.97
N THR A 517 -16.98 15.24 -13.13
CA THR A 517 -16.16 16.36 -12.59
C THR A 517 -16.27 16.52 -11.07
N ALA A 518 -15.25 17.11 -10.45
CA ALA A 518 -15.17 17.32 -9.01
C ALA A 518 -15.72 18.70 -8.58
N THR A 519 -16.88 18.70 -7.93
CA THR A 519 -17.52 19.94 -7.46
C THR A 519 -16.88 20.53 -6.20
N ARG A 520 -16.29 19.68 -5.34
CA ARG A 520 -15.66 20.11 -4.07
C ARG A 520 -14.16 20.32 -4.24
N LEU A 521 -13.63 21.46 -3.79
CA LEU A 521 -12.19 21.77 -3.80
C LEU A 521 -11.32 20.68 -3.15
N SER A 522 -11.83 20.02 -2.10
CA SER A 522 -11.14 18.93 -1.40
C SER A 522 -11.06 17.61 -2.18
N GLU A 523 -11.73 17.48 -3.32
CA GLU A 523 -11.80 16.27 -4.15
C GLU A 523 -11.10 16.46 -5.51
N ARG A 524 -10.58 17.66 -5.81
CA ARG A 524 -9.96 18.04 -7.10
C ARG A 524 -8.49 17.65 -7.28
N TYR A 525 -7.87 17.05 -6.28
CA TYR A 525 -6.44 16.71 -6.34
C TYR A 525 -6.20 15.42 -7.15
N TYR A 526 -4.96 15.22 -7.58
CA TYR A 526 -4.47 14.00 -8.20
C TYR A 526 -3.08 13.67 -7.64
N ILE A 527 -2.97 12.55 -6.92
CA ILE A 527 -1.73 12.12 -6.24
C ILE A 527 -0.96 11.03 -7.01
N LEU A 528 -0.87 11.14 -8.34
CA LEU A 528 -0.12 10.21 -9.21
C LEU A 528 -0.70 8.78 -9.33
N ARG A 529 -1.99 8.62 -9.05
CA ARG A 529 -2.69 7.32 -8.92
C ARG A 529 -2.71 6.44 -10.19
N PRO A 530 -2.79 5.10 -10.03
CA PRO A 530 -2.73 4.15 -11.15
C PRO A 530 -4.07 3.65 -11.70
N GLU A 531 -5.18 3.73 -10.96
CA GLU A 531 -6.29 2.77 -11.17
C GLU A 531 -7.02 2.95 -12.53
N VAL A 532 -6.89 4.12 -13.15
CA VAL A 532 -7.34 4.38 -14.52
C VAL A 532 -6.42 3.74 -15.58
N VAL A 533 -5.09 3.80 -15.39
CA VAL A 533 -4.13 3.19 -16.33
C VAL A 533 -3.98 1.68 -16.12
N GLU A 534 -4.27 1.16 -14.93
CA GLU A 534 -4.50 -0.27 -14.69
C GLU A 534 -5.65 -0.77 -15.57
N SER A 535 -6.80 -0.10 -15.50
CA SER A 535 -7.97 -0.40 -16.34
C SER A 535 -7.65 -0.34 -17.84
N TYR A 536 -6.86 0.64 -18.30
CA TYR A 536 -6.39 0.70 -19.69
C TYR A 536 -5.49 -0.49 -20.05
N MET A 537 -4.60 -0.93 -19.15
CA MET A 537 -3.70 -2.07 -19.37
C MET A 537 -4.49 -3.38 -19.55
N TYR A 538 -5.41 -3.70 -18.64
CA TYR A 538 -6.24 -4.90 -18.76
C TYR A 538 -7.15 -4.86 -19.99
N LEU A 539 -7.84 -3.75 -20.24
CA LEU A 539 -8.72 -3.65 -21.41
C LEU A 539 -7.95 -3.61 -22.73
N TRP A 540 -6.71 -3.10 -22.77
CA TRP A 540 -5.82 -3.29 -23.91
C TRP A 540 -5.57 -4.78 -24.16
N ARG A 541 -5.02 -5.53 -23.19
CA ARG A 541 -4.69 -6.96 -23.37
C ARG A 541 -5.91 -7.79 -23.77
N LEU A 542 -7.02 -7.57 -23.08
CA LEU A 542 -8.26 -8.35 -23.25
C LEU A 542 -9.11 -7.97 -24.48
N THR A 543 -8.79 -6.90 -25.22
CA THR A 543 -9.57 -6.47 -26.41
C THR A 543 -8.74 -6.03 -27.62
N HIS A 544 -7.46 -5.71 -27.43
CA HIS A 544 -6.56 -5.06 -28.39
C HIS A 544 -7.13 -3.75 -29.01
N HIS A 545 -8.12 -3.11 -28.37
CA HIS A 545 -8.74 -1.91 -28.90
C HIS A 545 -7.81 -0.69 -28.75
N PRO A 546 -7.37 -0.02 -29.83
CA PRO A 546 -6.27 0.95 -29.80
C PRO A 546 -6.50 2.18 -28.92
N LYS A 547 -7.77 2.55 -28.66
CA LYS A 547 -8.13 3.65 -27.75
C LYS A 547 -7.41 3.58 -26.39
N TYR A 548 -7.21 2.39 -25.82
CA TYR A 548 -6.56 2.25 -24.51
C TYR A 548 -5.06 2.64 -24.55
N ARG A 549 -4.35 2.29 -25.63
CA ARG A 549 -2.96 2.76 -25.89
C ARG A 549 -2.89 4.24 -26.27
N LEU A 550 -3.96 4.85 -26.79
CA LEU A 550 -4.05 6.31 -27.00
C LEU A 550 -4.25 7.04 -25.67
N TRP A 551 -5.28 6.66 -24.91
CA TRP A 551 -5.60 7.25 -23.61
C TRP A 551 -4.45 7.11 -22.60
N GLY A 552 -3.75 5.97 -22.55
CA GLY A 552 -2.56 5.83 -21.71
C GLY A 552 -1.40 6.74 -22.12
N TRP A 553 -1.29 7.10 -23.41
CA TRP A 553 -0.28 8.05 -23.87
C TRP A 553 -0.65 9.50 -23.54
N GLU A 554 -1.92 9.85 -23.59
CA GLU A 554 -2.43 11.15 -23.12
C GLU A 554 -2.11 11.34 -21.62
N VAL A 555 -2.26 10.30 -20.79
CA VAL A 555 -1.83 10.31 -19.38
C VAL A 555 -0.31 10.51 -19.24
N VAL A 556 0.52 9.86 -20.06
CA VAL A 556 1.98 10.09 -20.07
C VAL A 556 2.31 11.56 -20.37
N GLN A 557 1.67 12.14 -21.39
CA GLN A 557 1.86 13.55 -21.76
C GLN A 557 1.38 14.51 -20.65
N ALA A 558 0.28 14.17 -19.97
CA ALA A 558 -0.25 14.95 -18.85
C ALA A 558 0.67 14.90 -17.61
N LEU A 559 1.19 13.71 -17.26
CA LEU A 559 2.16 13.51 -16.18
C LEU A 559 3.45 14.30 -16.42
N GLU A 560 4.01 14.21 -17.63
CA GLU A 560 5.21 14.95 -18.04
C GLU A 560 5.01 16.47 -17.97
N LYS A 561 3.82 16.96 -18.31
CA LYS A 561 3.52 18.40 -18.38
C LYS A 561 3.15 19.01 -17.02
N HIS A 562 2.46 18.27 -16.15
CA HIS A 562 1.81 18.81 -14.96
C HIS A 562 2.26 18.19 -13.63
N CYS A 563 2.92 17.04 -13.65
CA CYS A 563 3.41 16.37 -12.43
C CYS A 563 4.94 16.31 -12.34
N ARG A 564 5.66 16.31 -13.47
CA ARG A 564 7.12 16.33 -13.48
C ARG A 564 7.66 17.67 -12.98
N VAL A 565 8.62 17.62 -12.07
CA VAL A 565 9.38 18.76 -11.55
C VAL A 565 10.88 18.49 -11.69
N GLU A 566 11.73 19.48 -11.39
CA GLU A 566 13.21 19.36 -11.54
C GLU A 566 13.80 18.14 -10.82
N SER A 567 13.19 17.70 -9.72
CA SER A 567 13.71 16.63 -8.86
C SER A 567 12.71 15.51 -8.57
N GLY A 568 11.93 15.09 -9.58
CA GLY A 568 11.02 13.93 -9.51
C GLY A 568 9.62 14.24 -10.06
N PHE A 569 8.61 13.47 -9.63
CA PHE A 569 7.19 13.71 -9.93
C PHE A 569 6.42 14.02 -8.65
N SER A 570 5.51 14.99 -8.69
CA SER A 570 4.67 15.37 -7.55
C SER A 570 3.20 15.35 -7.93
N GLY A 571 2.34 14.90 -7.00
CA GLY A 571 0.90 15.12 -7.10
C GLY A 571 0.54 16.61 -7.18
N ILE A 572 -0.71 16.88 -7.58
CA ILE A 572 -1.26 18.21 -7.83
C ILE A 572 -2.58 18.42 -7.10
N ARG A 573 -2.84 19.65 -6.65
CA ARG A 573 -3.95 19.99 -5.73
C ARG A 573 -5.27 20.33 -6.40
N ASP A 574 -5.25 20.76 -7.66
CA ASP A 574 -6.44 21.02 -8.47
C ASP A 574 -6.15 20.70 -9.94
N VAL A 575 -6.87 19.72 -10.51
CA VAL A 575 -6.78 19.33 -11.93
C VAL A 575 -7.51 20.28 -12.89
N TYR A 576 -8.29 21.23 -12.36
CA TYR A 576 -8.97 22.31 -13.07
C TYR A 576 -8.18 23.63 -12.94
N SER A 577 -6.85 23.53 -12.99
CA SER A 577 -5.92 24.64 -13.13
C SER A 577 -4.89 24.30 -14.21
N THR A 578 -4.73 25.19 -15.17
CA THR A 578 -3.72 25.06 -16.24
C THR A 578 -2.28 25.17 -15.72
N THR A 579 -2.10 25.79 -14.55
CA THR A 579 -0.85 25.82 -13.76
C THR A 579 -1.17 25.30 -12.35
N PRO A 580 -1.19 23.97 -12.14
CA PRO A 580 -1.58 23.39 -10.85
C PRO A 580 -0.54 23.66 -9.76
N THR A 581 -0.97 23.66 -8.49
CA THR A 581 -0.05 23.70 -7.35
C THR A 581 0.26 22.27 -6.89
N HIS A 582 1.54 21.97 -6.66
CA HIS A 582 1.97 20.63 -6.27
C HIS A 582 1.68 20.32 -4.79
N ASP A 583 1.57 19.03 -4.47
CA ASP A 583 1.46 18.52 -3.10
C ASP A 583 2.82 18.41 -2.37
N ASN A 584 3.91 18.29 -3.14
CA ASN A 584 5.27 17.94 -2.72
C ASN A 584 5.42 16.50 -2.18
N MET A 585 4.78 15.53 -2.86
CA MET A 585 4.92 14.09 -2.60
C MET A 585 5.06 13.29 -3.92
N GLN A 586 6.10 12.46 -4.01
CA GLN A 586 6.23 11.37 -4.97
C GLN A 586 5.86 10.07 -4.24
N GLN A 587 4.60 9.65 -4.39
CA GLN A 587 4.05 8.43 -3.79
C GLN A 587 4.78 7.19 -4.32
N SER A 588 4.94 6.14 -3.51
CA SER A 588 5.67 4.93 -3.96
C SER A 588 4.93 4.16 -5.06
N PHE A 589 3.59 4.11 -5.00
CA PHE A 589 2.74 3.53 -6.06
C PHE A 589 2.92 4.17 -7.44
N PHE A 590 3.47 5.39 -7.56
CA PHE A 590 3.80 5.94 -8.87
C PHE A 590 4.88 5.12 -9.60
N LEU A 591 5.85 4.60 -8.83
CA LEU A 591 6.93 3.73 -9.33
C LEU A 591 6.50 2.26 -9.35
N ALA A 592 5.69 1.82 -8.38
CA ALA A 592 5.19 0.45 -8.32
C ALA A 592 4.15 0.16 -9.40
N GLU A 593 3.22 1.10 -9.63
CA GLU A 593 1.98 0.85 -10.37
C GLU A 593 1.86 1.73 -11.60
N THR A 594 1.80 3.05 -11.43
CA THR A 594 1.42 3.97 -12.51
C THR A 594 2.39 3.85 -13.68
N LEU A 595 3.70 3.83 -13.42
CA LEU A 595 4.71 3.61 -14.46
C LEU A 595 4.82 2.14 -14.92
N LYS A 596 4.50 1.15 -14.07
CA LYS A 596 4.51 -0.28 -14.44
C LYS A 596 3.37 -0.62 -15.40
N TYR A 597 2.13 -0.24 -15.07
CA TYR A 597 0.97 -0.44 -15.95
C TYR A 597 1.08 0.36 -17.25
N LEU A 598 1.59 1.60 -17.21
CA LEU A 598 1.90 2.35 -18.44
C LEU A 598 2.96 1.64 -19.29
N TYR A 599 4.02 1.09 -18.70
CA TYR A 599 5.05 0.34 -19.43
C TYR A 599 4.47 -0.93 -20.08
N LEU A 600 3.70 -1.72 -19.32
CA LEU A 600 3.05 -2.94 -19.77
C LEU A 600 1.98 -2.70 -20.85
N LEU A 601 1.28 -1.56 -20.81
CA LEU A 601 0.35 -1.13 -21.85
C LEU A 601 1.03 -0.96 -23.22
N PHE A 602 2.33 -0.65 -23.27
CA PHE A 602 3.15 -0.59 -24.49
C PHE A 602 4.15 -1.76 -24.60
N CYS A 603 3.93 -2.84 -23.85
CA CYS A 603 4.55 -4.15 -24.08
C CYS A 603 3.68 -5.04 -24.97
N GLU A 604 4.30 -6.09 -25.48
CA GLU A 604 3.58 -7.26 -25.98
C GLU A 604 2.94 -8.03 -24.81
N ASP A 605 1.95 -8.85 -25.10
CA ASP A 605 1.13 -9.53 -24.08
C ASP A 605 1.87 -10.68 -23.36
N ASP A 606 2.97 -11.19 -23.92
CA ASP A 606 3.79 -12.22 -23.28
C ASP A 606 4.74 -11.68 -22.18
N VAL A 607 4.93 -10.36 -22.10
CA VAL A 607 5.64 -9.69 -20.99
C VAL A 607 4.76 -9.71 -19.74
N LEU A 608 5.10 -10.51 -18.72
CA LEU A 608 4.20 -10.81 -17.59
C LEU A 608 2.78 -11.18 -18.07
N SER A 609 2.69 -12.29 -18.82
CA SER A 609 1.42 -12.78 -19.36
C SER A 609 0.36 -12.98 -18.27
N LEU A 610 -0.88 -12.58 -18.57
CA LEU A 610 -2.05 -12.81 -17.71
C LEU A 610 -2.44 -14.29 -17.61
N GLU A 611 -1.82 -15.18 -18.40
CA GLU A 611 -1.92 -16.63 -18.17
C GLU A 611 -1.04 -17.13 -17.02
N ASP A 612 0.07 -16.45 -16.72
CA ASP A 612 1.08 -16.89 -15.74
C ASP A 612 1.10 -16.04 -14.46
N TRP A 613 0.62 -14.80 -14.51
CA TRP A 613 0.76 -13.81 -13.44
C TRP A 613 -0.57 -13.12 -13.09
N VAL A 614 -0.78 -12.91 -11.79
CA VAL A 614 -1.81 -12.05 -11.21
C VAL A 614 -1.13 -10.92 -10.44
N PHE A 615 -1.32 -9.68 -10.88
CA PHE A 615 -0.86 -8.51 -10.14
C PHE A 615 -1.66 -8.35 -8.84
N ASN A 616 -1.01 -8.12 -7.71
CA ASN A 616 -1.67 -7.74 -6.46
C ASN A 616 -2.26 -6.31 -6.56
N THR A 617 -2.83 -5.75 -5.47
CA THR A 617 -3.46 -4.42 -5.50
C THR A 617 -2.46 -3.25 -5.60
N GLU A 618 -1.16 -3.51 -5.46
CA GLU A 618 -0.07 -2.52 -5.64
C GLU A 618 0.81 -2.92 -6.86
N ALA A 619 0.16 -3.48 -7.89
CA ALA A 619 0.76 -3.92 -9.15
C ALA A 619 1.96 -4.89 -9.04
N HIS A 620 2.10 -5.65 -7.95
CA HIS A 620 3.18 -6.62 -7.78
C HIS A 620 2.79 -8.00 -8.35
N PRO A 621 3.47 -8.54 -9.39
CA PRO A 621 3.06 -9.75 -10.09
C PRO A 621 3.37 -11.02 -9.29
N LEU A 622 2.32 -11.71 -8.87
CA LEU A 622 2.35 -12.99 -8.16
C LEU A 622 1.98 -14.14 -9.13
N PRO A 623 2.63 -15.31 -9.06
CA PRO A 623 2.47 -16.38 -10.06
C PRO A 623 1.19 -17.21 -9.86
N ILE A 624 0.60 -17.66 -10.96
CA ILE A 624 -0.55 -18.57 -10.95
C ILE A 624 -0.10 -20.01 -10.64
N ASN A 625 -0.82 -20.69 -9.74
CA ASN A 625 -0.50 -22.04 -9.27
C ASN A 625 -0.96 -23.14 -10.25
N HIS A 626 -0.33 -23.19 -11.43
CA HIS A 626 -0.60 -24.20 -12.46
C HIS A 626 -0.31 -25.64 -11.98
N THR A 627 0.69 -25.83 -11.11
CA THR A 627 1.06 -27.16 -10.57
C THR A 627 1.63 -27.04 -9.17
N ASP A 628 1.41 -28.04 -8.32
CA ASP A 628 2.06 -28.17 -7.02
C ASP A 628 3.61 -28.17 -7.15
N PHE A 629 4.25 -27.01 -6.95
CA PHE A 629 5.71 -26.79 -7.03
C PHE A 629 6.51 -27.42 -5.88
N ARG A 630 5.88 -28.34 -5.14
CA ARG A 630 6.46 -29.01 -3.97
C ARG A 630 7.53 -29.99 -4.44
N ALA A 631 8.77 -29.79 -4.01
CA ALA A 631 9.73 -30.87 -3.96
C ALA A 631 9.51 -31.69 -2.68
N ALA A 632 9.55 -33.01 -2.80
CA ALA A 632 9.90 -33.88 -1.69
C ALA A 632 11.39 -34.20 -1.84
N GLU A 633 12.16 -34.19 -0.75
CA GLU A 633 13.50 -34.76 -0.78
C GLU A 633 13.38 -36.27 -1.05
N GLN A 634 14.22 -36.79 -1.94
CA GLN A 634 14.35 -38.23 -2.11
C GLN A 634 15.15 -38.80 -0.91
N PRO A 635 14.73 -39.94 -0.33
CA PRO A 635 15.33 -40.50 0.88
C PRO A 635 16.69 -41.17 0.66
#